data_AF-A0A5C1E735-F1
#
_entry.id   AF-A0A5C1E735-F1
#
_cell.length_a   1.000
_cell.length_b   1.000
_cell.length_c   1.000
_cell.angle_alpha   90.00
_cell.angle_beta   90.00
_cell.angle_gamma   90.00
#
_symmetry.space_group_name_H-M   'P 1'
#
loop_
_entity.id
_entity.type
_entity.pdbx_description
1 polymer ?
#
loop_
_entity_poly.entity_id
_entity_poly.type
_entity_poly.pdbx_seq_one_letter_code
_entity_poly.pdbx_strand_id
1 'polypeptide(L)'
;MAITSPGIGSGLDVNGIVSKLMAIEQQPLQALNTKEASYQAQISAYGSLKGSLASLQNALAGLKDASKFSTLKATTSTSDYLTATASATAATGSFSVEVQALAQAQKVKSGLFTNTNTAVGQGKVTIQFGTYDSTSNTFSANPNKSPTTITINPADSSLAGIRDAINRANAGVNASIINDGSGNRLIISSKDSGTANSLKITVEDSDGNNDDGTGLSQIAFDQTKAAGSGKNMTETLSAQDAKAVIDGIPITKSSNLITDAIEGVSLNLTKAEVGKTTTVTVNRDNSDGRKAVESFVKAYNDAIKALGDASKYDASTKTSAILQGDATVRTAISQLRTAISTPLTAAAGGFRRLSDIGITQQQNGTLAIDSTKLGNAFSDTTKDVAALFASMGKSTDSLVSFTSANKNAQPGSYAVNITQLATQGKLIGSAAPTYTIDDSNKTLTFKVDGISATVTLATGNYSPKQLIAEIQSKVNGAGAISSAGSSVAVGFDGTQAKLTGSTAANLAAAGGTTLNIGLDGGTGQDITLAASYANPGDLVNDLQSKINTAFGAGKIQVDVKDGVLSLTSPSYGSTSQITLAGAGASALFGTTTTASGTGSGALKITSNKYGSTSDVTVSGDGASSLFGASRTNTVGVNVAGTIGGNPALGSGQDLTGSSGGADGLKLTIKGDTLGDRGTVTFDRGFAQHLDQVLTGLLDSKGIFNAKTDGINATIKDIGKRRDELSTRLTALEARYRAQYTALDTLLSKMNQTSTYLTQQLASLSK
;
A
#
# COMPACT_ATOMS: atom_id res chain seq x y z
N MET A 1 78.63 -48.03 14.86
CA MET A 1 77.56 -47.77 13.87
C MET A 1 78.18 -47.82 12.48
N ALA A 2 77.95 -48.90 11.75
CA ALA A 2 78.31 -48.98 10.34
C ALA A 2 77.16 -48.35 9.52
N ILE A 3 77.48 -47.42 8.62
CA ILE A 3 76.52 -46.84 7.68
C ILE A 3 76.21 -47.91 6.63
N THR A 4 75.09 -48.63 6.78
CA THR A 4 74.55 -49.50 5.73
C THR A 4 73.60 -48.66 4.87
N SER A 5 74.10 -48.16 3.74
CA SER A 5 73.25 -47.55 2.72
C SER A 5 72.51 -48.66 1.94
N PRO A 6 71.17 -48.65 1.88
CA PRO A 6 70.41 -49.63 1.09
C PRO A 6 70.84 -49.61 -0.38
N GLY A 7 71.10 -50.77 -0.98
CA GLY A 7 71.33 -50.92 -2.42
C GLY A 7 72.79 -50.88 -2.89
N ILE A 8 73.77 -50.67 -2.01
CA ILE A 8 75.20 -50.62 -2.40
C ILE A 8 75.89 -51.99 -2.26
N GLY A 9 75.28 -52.95 -1.56
CA GLY A 9 75.91 -54.23 -1.21
C GLY A 9 75.71 -55.40 -2.20
N SER A 10 74.60 -55.46 -2.94
CA SER A 10 74.27 -56.57 -3.85
C SER A 10 73.78 -56.16 -5.26
N GLY A 11 73.54 -54.87 -5.52
CA GLY A 11 72.99 -54.36 -6.78
C GLY A 11 71.45 -54.47 -6.91
N LEU A 12 70.74 -54.83 -5.84
CA LEU A 12 69.28 -55.00 -5.83
C LEU A 12 68.56 -53.63 -5.68
N ASP A 13 67.66 -53.29 -6.62
CA ASP A 13 66.83 -52.08 -6.53
C ASP A 13 65.68 -52.25 -5.52
N VAL A 14 66.03 -52.16 -4.24
CA VAL A 14 65.09 -52.25 -3.11
C VAL A 14 64.00 -51.17 -3.20
N ASN A 15 64.33 -49.96 -3.64
CA ASN A 15 63.37 -48.87 -3.75
C ASN A 15 62.33 -49.13 -4.85
N GLY A 16 62.76 -49.63 -6.02
CA GLY A 16 61.87 -50.00 -7.11
C GLY A 16 60.96 -51.18 -6.78
N ILE A 17 61.47 -52.20 -6.08
CA ILE A 17 60.67 -53.37 -5.67
C ILE A 17 59.62 -52.98 -4.63
N VAL A 18 60.02 -52.28 -3.56
CA VAL A 18 59.09 -51.83 -2.52
C VAL A 18 58.02 -50.91 -3.12
N SER A 19 58.41 -49.99 -4.02
CA SER A 19 57.44 -49.08 -4.68
C SER A 19 56.40 -49.86 -5.50
N LYS A 20 56.82 -50.89 -6.26
CA LYS A 20 55.90 -51.75 -7.04
C LYS A 20 54.96 -52.56 -6.15
N LEU A 21 55.45 -53.09 -5.03
CA LEU A 21 54.62 -53.79 -4.04
C LEU A 21 53.60 -52.84 -3.41
N MET A 22 54.05 -51.66 -2.99
CA MET A 22 53.16 -50.64 -2.42
C MET A 22 52.11 -50.16 -3.42
N ALA A 23 52.41 -50.09 -4.72
CA ALA A 23 51.42 -49.74 -5.74
C ALA A 23 50.25 -50.74 -5.84
N ILE A 24 50.50 -52.02 -5.58
CA ILE A 24 49.46 -53.06 -5.52
C ILE A 24 48.70 -52.96 -4.20
N GLU A 25 49.41 -52.79 -3.08
CA GLU A 25 48.81 -52.68 -1.74
C GLU A 25 47.95 -51.41 -1.59
N GLN A 26 48.23 -50.35 -2.36
CA GLN A 26 47.43 -49.12 -2.40
C GLN A 26 46.11 -49.23 -3.19
N GLN A 27 45.88 -50.30 -3.97
CA GLN A 27 44.66 -50.44 -4.78
C GLN A 27 43.34 -50.30 -3.98
N PRO A 28 43.19 -50.89 -2.78
CA PRO A 28 41.97 -50.73 -1.99
C PRO A 28 41.78 -49.29 -1.50
N LEU A 29 42.86 -48.55 -1.24
CA LEU A 29 42.80 -47.13 -0.87
C LEU A 29 42.28 -46.30 -2.06
N GLN A 30 42.79 -46.58 -3.26
CA GLN A 30 42.31 -45.90 -4.48
C GLN A 30 40.83 -46.20 -4.74
N ALA A 31 40.39 -47.45 -4.52
CA ALA A 31 38.97 -47.79 -4.64
C ALA A 31 38.09 -47.02 -3.64
N LEU A 32 38.56 -46.77 -2.41
CA LEU A 32 37.87 -45.93 -1.44
C LEU A 32 37.86 -44.45 -1.86
N ASN A 33 38.97 -43.93 -2.38
CA ASN A 33 39.05 -42.56 -2.92
C ASN A 33 38.03 -42.34 -4.04
N THR A 34 37.93 -43.28 -4.98
CA THR A 34 36.95 -43.22 -6.09
C THR A 34 35.52 -43.28 -5.57
N LYS A 35 35.23 -44.11 -4.55
CA LYS A 35 33.90 -44.15 -3.91
C LYS A 35 33.56 -42.84 -3.22
N GLU A 36 34.49 -42.27 -2.46
CA GLU A 36 34.28 -40.98 -1.79
C GLU A 36 34.00 -39.87 -2.80
N ALA A 37 34.81 -39.77 -3.86
CA ALA A 37 34.61 -38.80 -4.94
C ALA A 37 33.24 -38.96 -5.61
N SER A 38 32.79 -40.21 -5.82
CA SER A 38 31.45 -40.49 -6.35
C SER A 38 30.34 -39.99 -5.41
N TYR A 39 30.44 -40.24 -4.10
CA TYR A 39 29.48 -39.75 -3.12
C TYR A 39 29.49 -38.23 -2.97
N GLN A 40 30.65 -37.59 -2.99
CA GLN A 40 30.75 -36.12 -3.00
C GLN A 40 30.07 -35.53 -4.24
N ALA A 41 30.28 -36.13 -5.40
CA ALA A 41 29.62 -35.69 -6.63
C ALA A 41 28.09 -35.93 -6.60
N GLN A 42 27.61 -37.00 -5.95
CA GLN A 42 26.18 -37.19 -5.67
C GLN A 42 25.61 -36.08 -4.76
N ILE A 43 26.33 -35.67 -3.71
CA ILE A 43 25.92 -34.55 -2.84
C ILE A 43 25.81 -33.26 -3.64
N SER A 44 26.81 -32.95 -4.47
CA SER A 44 26.78 -31.77 -5.35
C SER A 44 25.57 -31.81 -6.29
N ALA A 45 25.27 -32.98 -6.88
CA ALA A 45 24.08 -33.15 -7.72
C ALA A 45 22.78 -32.89 -6.94
N TYR A 46 22.66 -33.41 -5.71
CA TYR A 46 21.51 -33.12 -4.85
C TYR A 46 21.41 -31.65 -4.46
N GLY A 47 22.54 -30.98 -4.21
CA GLY A 47 22.58 -29.53 -3.97
C GLY A 47 22.02 -28.74 -5.16
N SER A 48 22.45 -29.06 -6.38
CA SER A 48 21.94 -28.44 -7.60
C SER A 48 20.43 -28.69 -7.79
N LEU A 49 19.96 -29.93 -7.56
CA LEU A 49 18.53 -30.25 -7.64
C LEU A 49 17.70 -29.46 -6.62
N LYS A 50 18.17 -29.36 -5.36
CA LYS A 50 17.52 -28.53 -4.34
C LYS A 50 17.46 -27.06 -4.78
N GLY A 51 18.53 -26.53 -5.37
CA GLY A 51 18.56 -25.17 -5.92
C GLY A 51 17.50 -24.93 -7.01
N SER A 52 17.34 -25.87 -7.94
CA SER A 52 16.30 -25.81 -8.97
C SER A 52 14.89 -25.88 -8.39
N LEU A 53 14.65 -26.75 -7.41
CA LEU A 53 13.35 -26.87 -6.73
C LEU A 53 13.02 -25.63 -5.88
N ALA A 54 14.01 -25.04 -5.22
CA ALA A 54 13.83 -23.78 -4.49
C ALA A 54 13.53 -22.61 -5.45
N SER A 55 14.14 -22.60 -6.63
CA SER A 55 13.84 -21.61 -7.67
C SER A 55 12.40 -21.74 -8.17
N LEU A 56 11.91 -22.97 -8.35
CA LEU A 56 10.49 -23.23 -8.63
C LEU A 56 9.60 -22.76 -7.48
N GLN A 57 9.97 -23.04 -6.23
CA GLN A 57 9.22 -22.59 -5.06
C GLN A 57 9.09 -21.05 -5.01
N ASN A 58 10.16 -20.34 -5.33
CA ASN A 58 10.15 -18.88 -5.40
C ASN A 58 9.24 -18.37 -6.53
N ALA A 59 9.22 -19.02 -7.70
CA ALA A 59 8.30 -18.66 -8.78
C ALA A 59 6.82 -18.83 -8.38
N LEU A 60 6.51 -19.80 -7.52
CA LEU A 60 5.15 -20.00 -6.99
C LEU A 60 4.72 -18.91 -6.03
N ALA A 61 5.63 -18.24 -5.32
CA ALA A 61 5.28 -17.15 -4.43
C ALA A 61 4.54 -16.02 -5.16
N GLY A 62 4.94 -15.71 -6.40
CA GLY A 62 4.25 -14.74 -7.24
C GLY A 62 2.84 -15.19 -7.65
N LEU A 63 2.61 -16.49 -7.84
CA LEU A 63 1.30 -17.03 -8.21
C LEU A 63 0.34 -17.18 -7.02
N LYS A 64 0.88 -17.28 -5.79
CA LYS A 64 0.07 -17.34 -4.56
C LYS A 64 -0.57 -15.99 -4.21
N ASP A 65 -0.05 -14.90 -4.77
CA ASP A 65 -0.53 -13.54 -4.53
C ASP A 65 -1.65 -13.17 -5.51
N ALA A 66 -2.89 -13.31 -5.05
CA ALA A 66 -4.09 -13.02 -5.86
C ALA A 66 -4.17 -11.55 -6.31
N SER A 67 -3.49 -10.62 -5.63
CA SER A 67 -3.49 -9.20 -6.01
C SER A 67 -2.85 -8.98 -7.38
N LYS A 68 -1.89 -9.81 -7.78
CA LYS A 68 -1.22 -9.75 -9.10
C LYS A 68 -2.13 -10.08 -10.29
N PHE A 69 -3.29 -10.65 -10.02
CA PHE A 69 -4.28 -11.05 -11.03
C PHE A 69 -5.48 -10.10 -11.10
N SER A 70 -5.56 -9.15 -10.16
CA SER A 70 -6.68 -8.22 -10.01
C SER A 70 -6.23 -6.75 -10.09
N THR A 71 -5.04 -6.50 -10.63
CA THR A 71 -4.56 -5.14 -10.87
C THR A 71 -5.39 -4.46 -11.94
N LEU A 72 -5.56 -3.15 -11.79
CA LEU A 72 -6.26 -2.30 -12.74
C LEU A 72 -5.26 -1.33 -13.35
N LYS A 73 -5.47 -0.99 -14.61
CA LYS A 73 -4.69 0.01 -15.32
C LYS A 73 -5.63 1.00 -15.98
N ALA A 74 -5.31 2.28 -15.79
CA ALA A 74 -5.88 3.34 -16.60
C ALA A 74 -4.99 3.56 -17.83
N THR A 75 -5.60 3.64 -19.01
CA THR A 75 -4.95 4.04 -20.25
C THR A 75 -5.66 5.28 -20.81
N THR A 76 -4.91 6.13 -21.51
CA THR A 76 -5.47 7.29 -22.20
C THR A 76 -5.44 7.04 -23.71
N SER A 77 -6.44 7.52 -24.44
CA SER A 77 -6.42 7.49 -25.90
C SER A 77 -5.28 8.33 -26.47
N THR A 78 -4.92 9.43 -25.79
CA THR A 78 -3.75 10.25 -26.07
C THR A 78 -3.12 10.73 -24.75
N SER A 79 -1.78 10.69 -24.66
CA SER A 79 -1.04 11.09 -23.45
C SER A 79 -0.62 12.56 -23.44
N ASP A 80 -0.95 13.32 -24.48
CA ASP A 80 -0.50 14.72 -24.63
C ASP A 80 -1.14 15.64 -23.59
N TYR A 81 -2.41 15.39 -23.26
CA TYR A 81 -3.22 16.24 -22.38
C TYR A 81 -3.16 15.80 -20.91
N LEU A 82 -3.10 14.49 -20.67
CA LEU A 82 -2.98 13.91 -19.35
C LEU A 82 -2.43 12.49 -19.39
N THR A 83 -1.92 12.03 -18.25
CA THR A 83 -1.71 10.61 -17.95
C THR A 83 -2.64 10.17 -16.83
N ALA A 84 -2.98 8.88 -16.80
CA ALA A 84 -3.88 8.33 -15.80
C ALA A 84 -3.27 7.07 -15.16
N THR A 85 -3.56 6.86 -13.88
CA THR A 85 -3.24 5.64 -13.14
C THR A 85 -4.48 5.18 -12.38
N ALA A 86 -4.60 3.86 -12.17
CA ALA A 86 -5.69 3.26 -11.42
C ALA A 86 -5.14 2.50 -10.22
N SER A 87 -5.84 2.59 -9.11
CA SER A 87 -5.63 1.77 -7.92
C SER A 87 -6.53 0.52 -7.97
N ALA A 88 -6.33 -0.41 -7.03
CA ALA A 88 -7.13 -1.63 -6.95
C ALA A 88 -8.62 -1.40 -6.61
N THR A 89 -8.99 -0.20 -6.14
CA THR A 89 -10.39 0.15 -5.84
C THR A 89 -11.11 0.84 -6.99
N ALA A 90 -10.42 1.12 -8.10
CA ALA A 90 -11.05 1.76 -9.26
C ALA A 90 -12.13 0.85 -9.86
N ALA A 91 -13.21 1.44 -10.34
CA ALA A 91 -14.17 0.72 -11.16
C ALA A 91 -13.67 0.63 -12.62
N THR A 92 -13.89 -0.50 -13.28
CA THR A 92 -13.64 -0.61 -14.73
C THR A 92 -14.65 0.23 -15.49
N GLY A 93 -14.19 0.97 -16.50
CA GLY A 93 -15.04 1.88 -17.28
C GLY A 93 -14.22 2.82 -18.16
N SER A 94 -14.90 3.67 -18.91
CA SER A 94 -14.29 4.71 -19.72
C SER A 94 -14.88 6.06 -19.34
N PHE A 95 -14.01 7.07 -19.25
CA PHE A 95 -14.35 8.45 -18.89
C PHE A 95 -13.84 9.38 -19.99
N SER A 96 -14.69 10.27 -20.48
CA SER A 96 -14.27 11.35 -21.39
C SER A 96 -13.74 12.52 -20.57
N VAL A 97 -12.50 12.92 -20.81
CA VAL A 97 -11.83 13.99 -20.06
C VAL A 97 -11.38 15.10 -21.01
N GLU A 98 -11.81 16.33 -20.73
CA GLU A 98 -11.32 17.55 -21.36
C GLU A 98 -10.48 18.33 -20.36
N VAL A 99 -9.28 18.77 -20.76
CA VAL A 99 -8.42 19.63 -19.91
C VAL A 99 -8.52 21.07 -20.37
N GLN A 100 -9.15 21.92 -19.57
CA GLN A 100 -9.44 23.32 -19.93
C GLN A 100 -8.39 24.30 -19.41
N ALA A 101 -7.82 24.05 -18.24
CA ALA A 101 -6.75 24.85 -17.65
C ALA A 101 -5.88 24.00 -16.73
N LEU A 102 -4.59 24.35 -16.62
CA LEU A 102 -3.68 23.73 -15.66
C LEU A 102 -3.60 24.57 -14.39
N ALA A 103 -3.43 23.92 -13.25
CA ALA A 103 -3.12 24.59 -12.02
C ALA A 103 -1.74 25.25 -12.11
N GLN A 104 -1.65 26.50 -11.67
CA GLN A 104 -0.42 27.30 -11.65
C GLN A 104 -0.14 27.79 -10.24
N ALA A 105 1.13 27.76 -9.85
CA ALA A 105 1.61 28.31 -8.60
C ALA A 105 2.01 29.77 -8.78
N GLN A 106 1.58 30.64 -7.87
CA GLN A 106 1.86 32.06 -7.98
C GLN A 106 3.37 32.33 -7.92
N LYS A 107 3.82 33.30 -8.72
CA LYS A 107 5.20 33.78 -8.71
C LYS A 107 5.25 35.30 -8.70
N VAL A 108 5.98 35.84 -7.74
CA VAL A 108 6.22 37.28 -7.59
C VAL A 108 7.71 37.59 -7.72
N LYS A 109 8.04 38.77 -8.24
CA LYS A 109 9.42 39.26 -8.40
C LYS A 109 9.62 40.58 -7.67
N SER A 110 10.81 40.80 -7.13
CA SER A 110 11.21 42.08 -6.55
C SER A 110 11.54 43.15 -7.61
N GLY A 111 11.79 44.36 -7.11
CA GLY A 111 12.57 45.38 -7.82
C GLY A 111 13.99 44.93 -8.19
N LEU A 112 14.75 45.83 -8.80
CA LEU A 112 16.10 45.55 -9.29
C LEU A 112 17.15 45.79 -8.20
N PHE A 113 18.04 44.84 -7.98
CA PHE A 113 19.20 44.96 -7.09
C PHE A 113 20.51 44.83 -7.87
N THR A 114 21.45 45.74 -7.64
CA THR A 114 22.73 45.74 -8.38
C THR A 114 23.57 44.49 -8.07
N ASN A 115 23.69 44.10 -6.79
CA ASN A 115 24.47 42.95 -6.36
C ASN A 115 23.67 42.04 -5.42
N THR A 116 24.03 40.76 -5.35
CA THR A 116 23.37 39.78 -4.46
C THR A 116 23.78 39.90 -3.00
N ASN A 117 24.93 40.50 -2.73
CA ASN A 117 25.56 40.55 -1.41
C ASN A 117 25.35 41.90 -0.70
N THR A 118 24.77 42.88 -1.38
CA THR A 118 24.42 44.17 -0.76
C THR A 118 23.29 43.95 0.25
N ALA A 119 23.40 44.59 1.42
CA ALA A 119 22.35 44.57 2.43
C ALA A 119 21.07 45.21 1.87
N VAL A 120 19.97 44.46 1.93
CA VAL A 120 18.62 44.88 1.54
C VAL A 120 17.88 45.39 2.78
N GLY A 121 17.96 44.68 3.90
CA GLY A 121 17.31 45.08 5.16
C GLY A 121 17.28 43.96 6.20
N GLN A 122 16.76 44.26 7.38
CA GLN A 122 16.61 43.33 8.51
C GLN A 122 15.19 43.46 9.07
N GLY A 123 14.72 42.43 9.79
CA GLY A 123 13.38 42.46 10.37
C GLY A 123 12.68 41.12 10.28
N LYS A 124 11.37 41.12 10.04
CA LYS A 124 10.59 39.88 9.88
C LYS A 124 9.81 39.86 8.57
N VAL A 125 9.74 38.70 7.95
CA VAL A 125 8.94 38.44 6.75
C VAL A 125 7.90 37.41 7.12
N THR A 126 6.62 37.75 7.01
CA THR A 126 5.52 36.81 7.23
C THR A 126 4.91 36.39 5.90
N ILE A 127 4.91 35.09 5.64
CA ILE A 127 4.32 34.49 4.45
C ILE A 127 2.99 33.86 4.84
N GLN A 128 1.94 34.27 4.14
CA GLN A 128 0.58 33.76 4.29
C GLN A 128 0.05 33.27 2.94
N PHE A 129 -0.74 32.20 2.98
CA PHE A 129 -1.45 31.67 1.82
C PHE A 129 -2.95 31.93 1.93
N GLY A 130 -3.62 32.11 0.80
CA GLY A 130 -5.04 32.39 0.74
C GLY A 130 -5.55 32.54 -0.68
N THR A 131 -6.78 33.02 -0.78
CA THR A 131 -7.43 33.38 -2.05
C THR A 131 -7.59 34.89 -2.08
N TYR A 132 -7.16 35.50 -3.19
CA TYR A 132 -7.40 36.91 -3.46
C TYR A 132 -8.52 37.08 -4.46
N ASP A 133 -9.53 37.88 -4.10
CA ASP A 133 -10.58 38.30 -5.00
C ASP A 133 -10.30 39.75 -5.44
N SER A 134 -9.96 39.91 -6.73
CA SER A 134 -9.69 41.21 -7.33
C SER A 134 -10.92 42.10 -7.45
N THR A 135 -12.13 41.54 -7.44
CA THR A 135 -13.39 42.29 -7.57
C THR A 135 -13.71 43.02 -6.26
N SER A 136 -13.59 42.31 -5.14
CA SER A 136 -13.82 42.85 -3.79
C SER A 136 -12.57 43.43 -3.14
N ASN A 137 -11.38 43.26 -3.76
CA ASN A 137 -10.08 43.60 -3.20
C ASN A 137 -9.84 42.98 -1.80
N THR A 138 -10.25 41.72 -1.62
CA THR A 138 -10.13 41.01 -0.34
C THR A 138 -9.18 39.82 -0.44
N PHE A 139 -8.49 39.54 0.67
CA PHE A 139 -7.64 38.35 0.82
C PHE A 139 -8.19 37.46 1.93
N SER A 140 -8.68 36.28 1.57
CA SER A 140 -9.19 35.27 2.50
C SER A 140 -8.11 34.24 2.79
N ALA A 141 -7.72 34.09 4.06
CA ALA A 141 -6.66 33.16 4.45
C ALA A 141 -7.04 31.70 4.17
N ASN A 142 -6.05 30.89 3.79
CA ASN A 142 -6.23 29.45 3.62
C ASN A 142 -6.26 28.76 5.00
N PRO A 143 -7.38 28.14 5.40
CA PRO A 143 -7.51 27.53 6.73
C PRO A 143 -6.57 26.33 6.95
N ASN A 144 -6.07 25.72 5.87
CA ASN A 144 -5.17 24.58 5.92
C ASN A 144 -3.68 24.97 6.01
N LYS A 145 -3.36 26.28 5.91
CA LYS A 145 -1.98 26.77 5.95
C LYS A 145 -1.86 27.96 6.91
N SER A 146 -1.21 27.73 8.04
CA SER A 146 -0.92 28.79 9.00
C SER A 146 0.16 29.75 8.47
N PRO A 147 0.06 31.07 8.74
CA PRO A 147 1.12 32.01 8.39
C PRO A 147 2.45 31.65 9.05
N THR A 148 3.56 31.87 8.34
CA THR A 148 4.91 31.61 8.86
C THR A 148 5.73 32.89 8.86
N THR A 149 6.26 33.26 10.03
CA THR A 149 7.12 34.43 10.21
C THR A 149 8.58 34.02 10.23
N ILE A 150 9.40 34.71 9.43
CA ILE A 150 10.81 34.43 9.19
C ILE A 150 11.60 35.65 9.64
N THR A 151 12.54 35.47 10.57
CA THR A 151 13.41 36.56 11.01
C THR A 151 14.61 36.68 10.08
N ILE A 152 14.84 37.89 9.55
CA ILE A 152 16.01 38.25 8.76
C ILE A 152 17.01 38.94 9.68
N ASN A 153 18.02 38.17 10.09
CA ASN A 153 19.09 38.63 10.98
C ASN A 153 20.12 39.49 10.22
N PRO A 154 21.00 40.23 10.93
CA PRO A 154 22.07 41.00 10.28
C PRO A 154 22.91 40.18 9.29
N ALA A 155 23.22 38.93 9.62
CA ALA A 155 23.99 38.02 8.76
C ALA A 155 23.24 37.58 7.49
N ASP A 156 21.90 37.60 7.50
CA ASP A 156 21.03 37.22 6.38
C ASP A 156 20.54 38.46 5.61
N SER A 157 21.00 39.68 5.95
CA SER A 157 20.43 40.93 5.43
C SER A 157 20.65 41.21 3.94
N SER A 158 21.50 40.43 3.27
CA SER A 158 21.73 40.55 1.82
C SER A 158 20.62 39.88 1.00
N LEU A 159 20.52 40.19 -0.30
CA LEU A 159 19.55 39.53 -1.18
C LEU A 159 19.72 37.99 -1.20
N ALA A 160 20.97 37.52 -1.23
CA ALA A 160 21.30 36.10 -1.13
C ALA A 160 20.94 35.53 0.27
N GLY A 161 21.21 36.28 1.33
CA GLY A 161 20.85 35.91 2.69
C GLY A 161 19.33 35.77 2.88
N ILE A 162 18.54 36.71 2.35
CA ILE A 162 17.07 36.67 2.39
C ILE A 162 16.54 35.46 1.64
N ARG A 163 17.05 35.17 0.43
CA ARG A 163 16.71 33.94 -0.30
C ARG A 163 16.97 32.71 0.56
N ASP A 164 18.15 32.62 1.16
CA ASP A 164 18.57 31.46 1.95
C ASP A 164 17.76 31.34 3.24
N ALA A 165 17.42 32.44 3.89
CA ALA A 165 16.55 32.48 5.06
C ALA A 165 15.13 31.99 4.72
N ILE A 166 14.56 32.44 3.60
CA ILE A 166 13.22 32.01 3.14
C ILE A 166 13.21 30.51 2.83
N ASN A 167 14.20 30.02 2.07
CA ASN A 167 14.28 28.59 1.72
C ASN A 167 14.55 27.71 2.95
N ARG A 168 15.38 28.20 3.90
CA ARG A 168 15.68 27.51 5.16
C ARG A 168 14.46 27.41 6.08
N ALA A 169 13.58 28.39 6.06
CA ALA A 169 12.35 28.38 6.84
C ALA A 169 11.32 27.35 6.36
N ASN A 170 11.43 26.85 5.12
CA ASN A 170 10.50 25.90 4.50
C ASN A 170 9.02 26.35 4.62
N ALA A 171 8.78 27.66 4.45
CA ALA A 171 7.48 28.31 4.63
C ALA A 171 6.48 28.09 3.46
N GLY A 172 6.58 26.95 2.76
CA GLY A 172 5.70 26.62 1.62
C GLY A 172 5.98 27.42 0.32
N VAL A 173 7.10 28.14 0.25
CA VAL A 173 7.57 28.86 -0.94
C VAL A 173 8.98 28.43 -1.33
N ASN A 174 9.37 28.67 -2.59
CA ASN A 174 10.74 28.64 -3.05
C ASN A 174 11.18 30.04 -3.46
N ALA A 175 12.30 30.51 -2.89
CA ALA A 175 12.96 31.75 -3.24
C ALA A 175 14.17 31.49 -4.14
N SER A 176 14.34 32.28 -5.19
CA SER A 176 15.50 32.23 -6.08
C SER A 176 15.91 33.62 -6.55
N ILE A 177 17.13 33.76 -7.08
CA ILE A 177 17.60 35.03 -7.64
C ILE A 177 17.80 34.83 -9.14
N ILE A 178 17.21 35.69 -9.95
CA ILE A 178 17.41 35.74 -11.40
C ILE A 178 18.17 37.01 -11.74
N ASN A 179 19.26 36.88 -12.49
CA ASN A 179 19.91 38.02 -13.14
C ASN A 179 19.32 38.21 -14.53
N ASP A 180 18.71 39.37 -14.78
CA ASP A 180 18.01 39.67 -16.04
C ASP A 180 18.89 40.44 -17.06
N GLY A 181 20.21 40.51 -16.82
CA GLY A 181 21.17 41.26 -17.61
C GLY A 181 21.29 42.74 -17.22
N SER A 182 20.29 43.30 -16.52
CA SER A 182 20.32 44.67 -15.97
C SER A 182 20.62 44.69 -14.46
N GLY A 183 20.44 43.55 -13.78
CA GLY A 183 20.72 43.38 -12.35
C GLY A 183 20.05 42.11 -11.83
N ASN A 184 19.89 42.00 -10.51
CA ASN A 184 19.40 40.82 -9.81
C ASN A 184 18.00 41.05 -9.24
N ARG A 185 17.14 40.03 -9.31
CA ARG A 185 15.78 40.07 -8.74
C ARG A 185 15.53 38.83 -7.89
N LEU A 186 14.94 39.03 -6.71
CA LEU A 186 14.40 37.94 -5.92
C LEU A 186 13.07 37.50 -6.52
N ILE A 187 12.94 36.21 -6.75
CA ILE A 187 11.73 35.54 -7.18
C ILE A 187 11.24 34.70 -6.01
N ILE A 188 9.99 34.87 -5.62
CA ILE A 188 9.33 34.01 -4.64
C ILE A 188 8.17 33.32 -5.36
N SER A 189 8.16 32.00 -5.28
CA SER A 189 7.12 31.17 -5.89
C SER A 189 6.47 30.29 -4.83
N SER A 190 5.14 30.18 -4.87
CA SER A 190 4.45 29.17 -4.08
C SER A 190 4.91 27.77 -4.48
N LYS A 191 5.06 26.86 -3.52
CA LYS A 191 5.39 25.47 -3.79
C LYS A 191 4.19 24.70 -4.35
N ASP A 192 2.99 25.10 -3.95
CA ASP A 192 1.74 24.50 -4.38
C ASP A 192 0.99 25.42 -5.36
N SER A 193 0.37 24.82 -6.38
CA SER A 193 -0.49 25.51 -7.34
C SER A 193 -1.89 25.77 -6.79
N GLY A 194 -2.70 26.52 -7.53
CA GLY A 194 -4.11 26.74 -7.19
C GLY A 194 -4.38 28.07 -6.50
N THR A 195 -5.60 28.59 -6.70
CA THR A 195 -6.01 29.94 -6.26
C THR A 195 -5.95 30.12 -4.75
N ALA A 196 -6.20 29.06 -3.97
CA ALA A 196 -6.09 29.01 -2.51
C ALA A 196 -4.63 29.08 -1.99
N ASN A 197 -3.64 29.02 -2.88
CA ASN A 197 -2.22 29.15 -2.56
C ASN A 197 -1.64 30.49 -3.07
N SER A 198 -2.50 31.51 -3.21
CA SER A 198 -2.03 32.87 -3.47
C SER A 198 -1.26 33.40 -2.26
N LEU A 199 -0.14 34.07 -2.52
CA LEU A 199 0.80 34.62 -1.58
C LEU A 199 0.34 35.99 -1.08
N LYS A 200 0.48 36.17 0.23
CA LYS A 200 0.54 37.46 0.89
C LYS A 200 1.82 37.48 1.72
N ILE A 201 2.70 38.44 1.43
CA ILE A 201 3.99 38.62 2.10
C ILE A 201 3.94 39.97 2.80
N THR A 202 3.93 39.98 4.12
CA THR A 202 3.99 41.20 4.92
C THR A 202 5.34 41.29 5.61
N VAL A 203 5.89 42.49 5.72
CA VAL A 203 7.21 42.74 6.29
C VAL A 203 7.07 43.58 7.57
N GLU A 204 7.88 43.28 8.57
CA GLU A 204 8.21 44.18 9.69
C GLU A 204 9.65 44.64 9.47
N ASP A 205 9.85 45.87 9.01
CA ASP A 205 11.18 46.41 8.74
C ASP A 205 11.78 47.08 9.99
N SER A 206 13.09 47.00 10.10
CA SER A 206 13.89 47.58 11.19
C SER A 206 13.88 49.10 11.24
N ASP A 207 13.57 49.79 10.13
CA ASP A 207 13.45 51.24 10.08
C ASP A 207 12.09 51.78 10.57
N GLY A 208 11.16 50.87 10.89
CA GLY A 208 9.82 51.18 11.38
C GLY A 208 8.79 51.48 10.28
N ASN A 209 9.18 51.43 9.00
CA ASN A 209 8.26 51.60 7.87
C ASN A 209 8.11 50.32 7.04
N ASN A 210 6.99 49.63 7.25
CA ASN A 210 6.74 48.30 6.72
C ASN A 210 6.23 48.25 5.27
N ASP A 211 5.85 49.41 4.71
CA ASP A 211 5.12 49.47 3.46
C ASP A 211 5.93 50.12 2.32
N ASP A 212 7.04 50.80 2.58
CA ASP A 212 7.75 51.58 1.55
C ASP A 212 8.63 50.76 0.59
N GLY A 213 9.14 51.45 -0.44
CA GLY A 213 10.01 50.88 -1.47
C GLY A 213 11.48 50.80 -1.07
N THR A 214 11.82 50.91 0.21
CA THR A 214 13.18 50.81 0.73
C THR A 214 13.32 49.64 1.71
N GLY A 215 14.54 49.36 2.16
CA GLY A 215 14.77 48.32 3.17
C GLY A 215 14.30 46.91 2.76
N LEU A 216 13.92 46.12 3.77
CA LEU A 216 13.30 44.81 3.63
C LEU A 216 11.87 44.92 3.08
N SER A 217 11.19 46.06 3.26
CA SER A 217 9.84 46.33 2.73
C SER A 217 9.75 46.21 1.20
N GLN A 218 10.87 46.29 0.48
CA GLN A 218 10.98 46.00 -0.97
C GLN A 218 10.49 44.60 -1.40
N ILE A 219 10.44 43.63 -0.48
CA ILE A 219 9.94 42.28 -0.74
C ILE A 219 8.51 42.04 -0.22
N ALA A 220 7.83 43.10 0.25
CA ALA A 220 6.42 43.02 0.64
C ALA A 220 5.51 42.82 -0.59
N PHE A 221 4.48 41.99 -0.41
CA PHE A 221 3.47 41.69 -1.41
C PHE A 221 2.12 41.42 -0.74
N ASP A 222 1.35 42.48 -0.50
CA ASP A 222 -0.06 42.40 -0.14
C ASP A 222 -0.91 42.90 -1.30
N GLN A 223 -1.64 41.99 -1.95
CA GLN A 223 -2.42 42.33 -3.14
C GLN A 223 -3.53 43.35 -2.86
N THR A 224 -3.98 43.44 -1.60
CA THR A 224 -5.02 44.38 -1.14
C THR A 224 -4.54 45.82 -1.00
N LYS A 225 -3.21 46.04 -1.02
CA LYS A 225 -2.55 47.33 -0.84
C LYS A 225 -2.23 48.01 -2.19
N ALA A 226 -1.94 49.31 -2.12
CA ALA A 226 -1.52 50.09 -3.29
C ALA A 226 -0.09 49.72 -3.72
N ALA A 227 0.18 49.78 -5.03
CA ALA A 227 1.52 49.57 -5.57
C ALA A 227 2.51 50.57 -4.95
N GLY A 228 3.67 50.09 -4.48
CA GLY A 228 4.67 50.92 -3.81
C GLY A 228 4.37 51.23 -2.33
N SER A 229 3.29 50.67 -1.77
CA SER A 229 2.90 50.83 -0.36
C SER A 229 2.37 49.50 0.20
N GLY A 230 3.27 48.55 0.46
CA GLY A 230 2.95 47.19 0.91
C GLY A 230 2.72 46.18 -0.23
N LYS A 231 2.65 46.65 -1.48
CA LYS A 231 2.63 45.85 -2.72
C LYS A 231 3.83 46.22 -3.59
N ASN A 232 5.02 45.84 -3.12
CA ASN A 232 6.30 46.26 -3.68
C ASN A 232 6.88 45.23 -4.67
N MET A 233 6.52 43.95 -4.50
CA MET A 233 6.78 42.93 -5.52
C MET A 233 5.73 42.98 -6.64
N THR A 234 6.13 42.54 -7.84
CA THR A 234 5.26 42.42 -9.01
C THR A 234 4.91 40.96 -9.27
N GLU A 235 3.65 40.65 -9.51
CA GLU A 235 3.22 39.33 -9.95
C GLU A 235 3.70 39.04 -11.39
N THR A 236 4.26 37.85 -11.60
CA THR A 236 4.71 37.37 -12.91
C THR A 236 3.92 36.16 -13.40
N LEU A 237 3.33 35.41 -12.48
CA LEU A 237 2.43 34.30 -12.76
C LEU A 237 1.37 34.28 -11.66
N SER A 238 0.10 34.28 -12.05
CA SER A 238 -1.02 34.23 -11.11
C SER A 238 -1.28 32.81 -10.62
N ALA A 239 -1.84 32.70 -9.42
CA ALA A 239 -2.35 31.43 -8.92
C ALA A 239 -3.59 31.03 -9.73
N GLN A 240 -3.61 29.82 -10.27
CA GLN A 240 -4.74 29.30 -11.05
C GLN A 240 -5.04 27.87 -10.64
N ASP A 241 -6.31 27.51 -10.55
CA ASP A 241 -6.75 26.12 -10.36
C ASP A 241 -6.79 25.38 -11.70
N ALA A 242 -6.50 24.08 -11.66
CA ALA A 242 -6.76 23.19 -12.77
C ALA A 242 -8.26 23.10 -13.01
N LYS A 243 -8.65 23.16 -14.29
CA LYS A 243 -10.03 22.99 -14.75
C LYS A 243 -10.08 21.87 -15.76
N ALA A 244 -10.93 20.89 -15.50
CA ALA A 244 -11.19 19.79 -16.40
C ALA A 244 -12.70 19.49 -16.46
N VAL A 245 -13.15 18.79 -17.49
CA VAL A 245 -14.51 18.26 -17.58
C VAL A 245 -14.41 16.75 -17.69
N ILE A 246 -15.07 16.02 -16.80
CA ILE A 246 -15.12 14.55 -16.80
C ILE A 246 -16.56 14.13 -17.06
N ASP A 247 -16.83 13.47 -18.18
CA ASP A 247 -18.18 13.06 -18.61
C ASP A 247 -19.22 14.19 -18.54
N GLY A 248 -18.81 15.42 -18.89
CA GLY A 248 -19.65 16.61 -18.84
C GLY A 248 -19.70 17.32 -17.48
N ILE A 249 -19.07 16.76 -16.44
CA ILE A 249 -19.02 17.34 -15.10
C ILE A 249 -17.78 18.24 -14.96
N PRO A 250 -17.94 19.55 -14.72
CA PRO A 250 -16.81 20.45 -14.51
C PRO A 250 -16.14 20.19 -13.16
N ILE A 251 -14.82 20.01 -13.19
CA ILE A 251 -13.96 19.75 -12.05
C ILE A 251 -12.97 20.91 -11.91
N THR A 252 -12.85 21.45 -10.71
CA THR A 252 -11.85 22.47 -10.35
C THR A 252 -11.00 21.96 -9.19
N LYS A 253 -9.67 21.99 -9.34
CA LYS A 253 -8.73 21.47 -8.33
C LYS A 253 -7.50 22.36 -8.23
N SER A 254 -6.91 22.46 -7.04
CA SER A 254 -5.69 23.25 -6.83
C SER A 254 -4.42 22.62 -7.42
N SER A 255 -4.46 21.37 -7.89
CA SER A 255 -3.31 20.62 -8.38
C SER A 255 -3.57 20.03 -9.78
N ASN A 256 -2.50 19.89 -10.56
CA ASN A 256 -2.52 19.12 -11.81
C ASN A 256 -2.57 17.61 -11.58
N LEU A 257 -2.25 17.14 -10.38
CA LEU A 257 -2.48 15.77 -9.96
C LEU A 257 -3.83 15.71 -9.22
N ILE A 258 -4.83 15.15 -9.90
CA ILE A 258 -6.19 14.99 -9.40
C ILE A 258 -6.40 13.54 -8.99
N THR A 259 -6.63 13.27 -7.71
CA THR A 259 -6.74 11.91 -7.15
C THR A 259 -8.12 11.56 -6.61
N ASP A 260 -9.04 12.53 -6.58
CA ASP A 260 -10.31 12.47 -5.86
C ASP A 260 -11.52 12.84 -6.74
N ALA A 261 -11.31 13.00 -8.06
CA ALA A 261 -12.41 13.27 -9.00
C ALA A 261 -13.09 11.98 -9.49
N ILE A 262 -12.33 10.90 -9.63
CA ILE A 262 -12.83 9.57 -9.97
C ILE A 262 -12.28 8.62 -8.90
N GLU A 263 -13.15 7.88 -8.21
CA GLU A 263 -12.74 6.99 -7.14
C GLU A 263 -11.71 5.97 -7.63
N GLY A 264 -10.56 5.92 -6.95
CA GLY A 264 -9.49 5.00 -7.27
C GLY A 264 -8.67 5.34 -8.53
N VAL A 265 -8.93 6.46 -9.22
CA VAL A 265 -8.18 6.89 -10.42
C VAL A 265 -7.47 8.21 -10.13
N SER A 266 -6.19 8.29 -10.51
CA SER A 266 -5.41 9.53 -10.45
C SER A 266 -5.10 10.03 -11.85
N LEU A 267 -5.45 11.28 -12.13
CA LEU A 267 -5.22 11.98 -13.38
C LEU A 267 -4.11 13.01 -13.17
N ASN A 268 -3.07 12.96 -14.01
CA ASN A 268 -2.00 13.96 -14.03
C ASN A 268 -2.11 14.79 -15.31
N LEU A 269 -2.56 16.03 -15.19
CA LEU A 269 -2.80 16.94 -16.29
C LEU A 269 -1.48 17.54 -16.79
N THR A 270 -1.24 17.46 -18.10
CA THR A 270 0.03 17.87 -18.72
C THR A 270 -0.13 19.02 -19.71
N LYS A 271 -1.29 19.15 -20.36
CA LYS A 271 -1.58 20.20 -21.33
C LYS A 271 -3.07 20.54 -21.34
N ALA A 272 -3.40 21.82 -21.40
CA ALA A 272 -4.77 22.31 -21.55
C ALA A 272 -5.07 22.69 -23.01
N GLU A 273 -6.21 22.25 -23.54
CA GLU A 273 -6.69 22.59 -24.88
C GLU A 273 -8.22 22.46 -24.92
N VAL A 274 -8.91 23.61 -24.80
CA VAL A 274 -10.38 23.66 -24.71
C VAL A 274 -11.03 23.07 -25.97
N GLY A 275 -12.06 22.26 -25.77
CA GLY A 275 -12.80 21.57 -26.83
C GLY A 275 -12.14 20.28 -27.35
N LYS A 276 -11.03 19.83 -26.75
CA LYS A 276 -10.39 18.54 -27.06
C LYS A 276 -10.55 17.55 -25.90
N THR A 277 -11.18 16.42 -26.18
CA THR A 277 -11.39 15.33 -25.21
C THR A 277 -10.40 14.20 -25.44
N THR A 278 -9.91 13.61 -24.35
CA THR A 278 -9.19 12.32 -24.34
C THR A 278 -10.00 11.31 -23.53
N THR A 279 -10.02 10.06 -23.94
CA THR A 279 -10.73 9.00 -23.20
C THR A 279 -9.76 8.31 -22.24
N VAL A 280 -10.12 8.27 -20.97
CA VAL A 280 -9.45 7.46 -19.94
C VAL A 280 -10.20 6.15 -19.80
N THR A 281 -9.57 5.03 -20.08
CA THR A 281 -10.15 3.69 -19.94
C THR A 281 -9.47 2.95 -18.79
N VAL A 282 -10.24 2.55 -17.79
CA VAL A 282 -9.81 1.69 -16.70
C VAL A 282 -10.21 0.26 -17.02
N ASN A 283 -9.22 -0.63 -17.13
CA ASN A 283 -9.45 -2.05 -17.39
C ASN A 283 -8.53 -2.92 -16.50
N ARG A 284 -8.83 -4.22 -16.43
CA ARG A 284 -7.95 -5.20 -15.78
C ARG A 284 -6.61 -5.27 -16.49
N ASP A 285 -5.53 -5.20 -15.71
CA ASP A 285 -4.17 -5.40 -16.20
C ASP A 285 -3.70 -6.81 -15.86
N ASN A 286 -3.83 -7.70 -16.84
CA ASN A 286 -3.45 -9.09 -16.67
C ASN A 286 -1.96 -9.35 -16.90
N SER A 287 -1.14 -8.31 -17.12
CA SER A 287 0.25 -8.48 -17.54
C SER A 287 1.12 -9.14 -16.46
N ASP A 288 0.97 -8.74 -15.20
CA ASP A 288 1.75 -9.30 -14.10
C ASP A 288 1.33 -10.73 -13.75
N GLY A 289 0.02 -11.00 -13.72
CA GLY A 289 -0.51 -12.36 -13.59
C GLY A 289 -0.02 -13.28 -14.72
N ARG A 290 -0.02 -12.81 -15.97
CA ARG A 290 0.50 -13.56 -17.12
C ARG A 290 2.00 -13.84 -17.01
N LYS A 291 2.81 -12.84 -16.67
CA LYS A 291 4.25 -13.01 -16.44
C LYS A 291 4.54 -13.98 -15.31
N ALA A 292 3.73 -13.96 -14.25
CA ALA A 292 3.87 -14.90 -13.14
C ALA A 292 3.62 -16.35 -13.60
N VAL A 293 2.59 -16.57 -14.44
CA VAL A 293 2.30 -17.89 -15.04
C VAL A 293 3.43 -18.34 -15.95
N GLU A 294 3.93 -17.48 -16.83
CA GLU A 294 5.05 -17.77 -17.75
C GLU A 294 6.33 -18.11 -16.97
N SER A 295 6.63 -17.34 -15.91
CA SER A 295 7.78 -17.57 -15.03
C SER A 295 7.67 -18.89 -14.28
N PHE A 296 6.48 -19.24 -13.81
CA PHE A 296 6.21 -20.53 -13.18
C PHE A 296 6.44 -21.69 -14.16
N VAL A 297 5.86 -21.62 -15.36
CA VAL A 297 6.03 -22.67 -16.37
C VAL A 297 7.50 -22.86 -16.72
N LYS A 298 8.26 -21.77 -16.88
CA LYS A 298 9.70 -21.84 -17.09
C LYS A 298 10.41 -22.53 -15.92
N ALA A 299 10.19 -22.08 -14.69
CA ALA A 299 10.85 -22.64 -13.51
C ALA A 299 10.49 -24.12 -13.29
N TYR A 300 9.25 -24.51 -13.59
CA TYR A 300 8.80 -25.89 -13.52
C TYR A 300 9.51 -26.75 -14.58
N ASN A 301 9.61 -26.25 -15.81
CA ASN A 301 10.32 -26.94 -16.89
C ASN A 301 11.82 -27.10 -16.57
N ASP A 302 12.45 -26.06 -16.03
CA ASP A 302 13.84 -26.10 -15.59
C ASP A 302 14.05 -27.13 -14.47
N ALA A 303 13.12 -27.22 -13.51
CA ALA A 303 13.17 -28.21 -12.43
C ALA A 303 12.98 -29.66 -12.94
N ILE A 304 11.99 -29.90 -13.81
CA ILE A 304 11.78 -31.22 -14.43
C ILE A 304 12.98 -31.62 -15.29
N LYS A 305 13.55 -30.66 -16.05
CA LYS A 305 14.76 -30.88 -16.84
C LYS A 305 15.95 -31.24 -15.94
N ALA A 306 16.19 -30.50 -14.85
CA ALA A 306 17.28 -30.79 -13.92
C ALA A 306 17.15 -32.18 -13.29
N LEU A 307 15.95 -32.54 -12.82
CA LEU A 307 15.67 -33.88 -12.26
C LEU A 307 15.85 -34.99 -13.32
N GLY A 308 15.39 -34.75 -14.56
CA GLY A 308 15.57 -35.68 -15.67
C GLY A 308 17.03 -35.85 -16.08
N ASP A 309 17.76 -34.75 -16.25
CA ASP A 309 19.18 -34.76 -16.64
C ASP A 309 20.07 -35.40 -15.57
N ALA A 310 19.72 -35.27 -14.28
CA ALA A 310 20.44 -35.93 -13.19
C ALA A 310 20.18 -37.44 -13.11
N SER A 311 19.09 -37.94 -13.73
CA SER A 311 18.64 -39.33 -13.60
C SER A 311 18.47 -40.08 -14.94
N LYS A 312 19.02 -39.54 -16.04
CA LYS A 312 18.95 -40.14 -17.37
C LYS A 312 20.15 -41.01 -17.70
N TYR A 313 19.92 -41.99 -18.57
CA TYR A 313 20.96 -42.71 -19.28
C TYR A 313 21.08 -42.15 -20.70
N ASP A 314 22.28 -41.74 -21.10
CA ASP A 314 22.54 -41.27 -22.45
C ASP A 314 22.97 -42.45 -23.33
N ALA A 315 22.06 -42.88 -24.21
CA ALA A 315 22.30 -43.98 -25.13
C ALA A 315 23.38 -43.68 -26.18
N SER A 316 23.63 -42.39 -26.49
CA SER A 316 24.61 -41.98 -27.50
C SER A 316 26.04 -42.03 -26.96
N THR A 317 26.25 -41.53 -25.74
CA THR A 317 27.56 -41.56 -25.07
C THR A 317 27.76 -42.83 -24.25
N LYS A 318 26.71 -43.66 -24.08
CA LYS A 318 26.67 -44.83 -23.19
C LYS A 318 27.05 -44.48 -21.75
N THR A 319 26.73 -43.27 -21.32
CA THR A 319 27.03 -42.78 -19.96
C THR A 319 25.76 -42.67 -19.12
N SER A 320 25.87 -43.06 -17.85
CA SER A 320 24.81 -42.85 -16.86
C SER A 320 24.99 -41.51 -16.18
N ALA A 321 23.90 -40.77 -15.97
CA ALA A 321 23.93 -39.63 -15.06
C ALA A 321 24.21 -40.09 -13.62
N ILE A 322 24.70 -39.16 -12.80
CA ILE A 322 25.22 -39.49 -11.47
C ILE A 322 24.15 -40.00 -10.49
N LEU A 323 22.88 -39.67 -10.70
CA LEU A 323 21.74 -40.15 -9.93
C LEU A 323 20.85 -41.12 -10.74
N GLN A 324 21.41 -41.78 -11.76
CA GLN A 324 20.71 -42.82 -12.50
C GLN A 324 20.19 -43.89 -11.52
N GLY A 325 18.90 -44.22 -11.64
CA GLY A 325 18.28 -45.24 -10.78
C GLY A 325 17.97 -44.78 -9.36
N ASP A 326 18.20 -43.53 -8.98
CA ASP A 326 17.86 -43.04 -7.64
C ASP A 326 16.33 -42.89 -7.45
N ALA A 327 15.81 -43.51 -6.39
CA ALA A 327 14.38 -43.52 -6.07
C ALA A 327 13.86 -42.16 -5.56
N THR A 328 14.73 -41.35 -4.94
CA THR A 328 14.42 -40.02 -4.42
C THR A 328 14.06 -39.08 -5.56
N VAL A 329 14.88 -39.08 -6.63
CA VAL A 329 14.65 -38.25 -7.83
C VAL A 329 13.36 -38.68 -8.53
N ARG A 330 13.12 -39.99 -8.69
CA ARG A 330 11.86 -40.50 -9.28
C ARG A 330 10.62 -40.12 -8.46
N THR A 331 10.72 -40.21 -7.13
CA THR A 331 9.63 -39.83 -6.22
C THR A 331 9.31 -38.34 -6.36
N ALA A 332 10.33 -37.47 -6.39
CA ALA A 332 10.14 -36.04 -6.60
C ALA A 332 9.46 -35.75 -7.95
N ILE A 333 9.91 -36.37 -9.06
CA ILE A 333 9.27 -36.21 -10.38
C ILE A 333 7.80 -36.64 -10.32
N SER A 334 7.49 -37.78 -9.70
CA SER A 334 6.11 -38.30 -9.59
C SER A 334 5.21 -37.38 -8.77
N GLN A 335 5.70 -36.86 -7.64
CA GLN A 335 4.95 -35.94 -6.79
C GLN A 335 4.68 -34.61 -7.50
N LEU A 336 5.68 -34.02 -8.16
CA LEU A 336 5.50 -32.79 -8.94
C LEU A 336 4.48 -32.96 -10.08
N ARG A 337 4.55 -34.08 -10.81
CA ARG A 337 3.59 -34.38 -11.89
C ARG A 337 2.18 -34.56 -11.35
N THR A 338 2.01 -35.27 -10.24
CA THR A 338 0.70 -35.53 -9.61
C THR A 338 0.06 -34.24 -9.09
N ALA A 339 0.86 -33.36 -8.47
CA ALA A 339 0.39 -32.08 -7.95
C ALA A 339 -0.21 -31.17 -9.04
N ILE A 340 0.29 -31.28 -10.27
CA ILE A 340 -0.14 -30.46 -11.42
C ILE A 340 -1.28 -31.12 -12.21
N SER A 341 -1.37 -32.45 -12.22
CA SER A 341 -2.42 -33.17 -12.95
C SER A 341 -3.72 -33.32 -12.15
N THR A 342 -3.69 -33.14 -10.83
CA THR A 342 -4.87 -33.26 -9.97
C THR A 342 -5.79 -32.05 -10.15
N PRO A 343 -7.04 -32.22 -10.62
CA PRO A 343 -7.95 -31.09 -10.84
C PRO A 343 -8.42 -30.48 -9.51
N LEU A 344 -8.71 -29.17 -9.53
CA LEU A 344 -9.35 -28.51 -8.39
C LEU A 344 -10.78 -29.05 -8.19
N THR A 345 -11.18 -29.15 -6.91
CA THR A 345 -12.43 -29.79 -6.50
C THR A 345 -13.63 -28.84 -6.54
N ALA A 346 -13.46 -27.57 -6.13
CA ALA A 346 -14.59 -26.65 -5.93
C ALA A 346 -14.74 -25.59 -7.04
N ALA A 347 -13.65 -25.28 -7.77
CA ALA A 347 -13.64 -24.40 -8.94
C ALA A 347 -14.16 -22.96 -8.71
N ALA A 348 -13.76 -22.30 -7.62
CA ALA A 348 -14.20 -20.96 -7.21
C ALA A 348 -14.08 -19.91 -8.33
N GLY A 349 -13.05 -20.00 -9.18
CA GLY A 349 -12.87 -19.12 -10.35
C GLY A 349 -13.42 -19.64 -11.68
N GLY A 350 -14.11 -20.78 -11.69
CA GLY A 350 -14.66 -21.43 -12.90
C GLY A 350 -13.67 -22.30 -13.68
N PHE A 351 -12.38 -22.31 -13.32
CA PHE A 351 -11.36 -23.19 -13.90
C PHE A 351 -11.01 -24.33 -12.94
N ARG A 352 -10.76 -25.53 -13.48
CA ARG A 352 -10.44 -26.73 -12.67
C ARG A 352 -9.08 -27.31 -13.01
N ARG A 353 -8.60 -27.11 -14.24
CA ARG A 353 -7.35 -27.67 -14.75
C ARG A 353 -6.52 -26.58 -15.40
N LEU A 354 -5.20 -26.75 -15.37
CA LEU A 354 -4.26 -25.89 -16.11
C LEU A 354 -4.51 -25.90 -17.62
N SER A 355 -5.03 -27.01 -18.16
CA SER A 355 -5.40 -27.11 -19.58
C SER A 355 -6.52 -26.15 -19.99
N ASP A 356 -7.39 -25.78 -19.04
CA ASP A 356 -8.52 -24.88 -19.30
C ASP A 356 -8.05 -23.45 -19.63
N ILE A 357 -6.84 -23.09 -19.17
CA ILE A 357 -6.17 -21.82 -19.45
C ILE A 357 -5.04 -21.95 -20.49
N GLY A 358 -4.97 -23.09 -21.19
CA GLY A 358 -3.97 -23.30 -22.25
C GLY A 358 -2.61 -23.81 -21.77
N ILE A 359 -2.49 -24.29 -20.52
CA ILE A 359 -1.24 -24.89 -20.03
C ILE A 359 -1.37 -26.41 -20.03
N THR A 360 -0.60 -27.10 -20.87
CA THR A 360 -0.69 -28.56 -21.06
C THR A 360 0.59 -29.27 -20.67
N GLN A 361 0.46 -30.46 -20.09
CA GLN A 361 1.60 -31.32 -19.75
C GLN A 361 1.99 -32.19 -20.95
N GLN A 362 3.28 -32.19 -21.28
CA GLN A 362 3.87 -32.97 -22.37
C GLN A 362 4.32 -34.36 -21.87
N GLN A 363 4.61 -35.28 -22.80
CA GLN A 363 5.03 -36.66 -22.47
C GLN A 363 6.31 -36.73 -21.61
N ASN A 364 7.24 -35.80 -21.81
CA ASN A 364 8.46 -35.68 -21.00
C ASN A 364 8.19 -35.07 -19.60
N GLY A 365 6.97 -34.66 -19.30
CA GLY A 365 6.55 -34.05 -18.04
C GLY A 365 6.72 -32.54 -17.96
N THR A 366 7.24 -31.87 -18.99
CA THR A 366 7.29 -30.39 -19.06
C THR A 366 5.93 -29.81 -19.43
N LEU A 367 5.71 -28.54 -19.13
CA LEU A 367 4.52 -27.77 -19.48
C LEU A 367 4.73 -26.98 -20.78
N ALA A 368 3.68 -26.85 -21.58
CA ALA A 368 3.60 -25.98 -22.76
C ALA A 368 2.49 -24.93 -22.54
N ILE A 369 2.71 -23.71 -23.06
CA ILE A 369 1.74 -22.61 -23.00
C ILE A 369 1.16 -22.38 -24.39
N ASP A 370 -0.16 -22.41 -24.49
CA ASP A 370 -0.93 -21.82 -25.60
C ASP A 370 -1.22 -20.36 -25.25
N SER A 371 -0.42 -19.45 -25.82
CA SER A 371 -0.51 -18.01 -25.55
C SER A 371 -1.88 -17.39 -25.86
N THR A 372 -2.60 -17.95 -26.83
CA THR A 372 -3.92 -17.45 -27.25
C THR A 372 -4.97 -17.88 -26.24
N LYS A 373 -5.01 -19.17 -25.87
CA LYS A 373 -5.92 -19.65 -24.82
C LYS A 373 -5.66 -18.98 -23.48
N LEU A 374 -4.39 -18.80 -23.12
CA LEU A 374 -4.02 -18.07 -21.91
C LEU A 374 -4.52 -16.62 -21.96
N GLY A 375 -4.35 -15.93 -23.10
CA GLY A 375 -4.87 -14.59 -23.30
C GLY A 375 -6.39 -14.51 -23.14
N ASN A 376 -7.12 -15.45 -23.73
CA ASN A 376 -8.59 -15.51 -23.61
C ASN A 376 -9.05 -15.78 -22.18
N ALA A 377 -8.35 -16.64 -21.44
CA ALA A 377 -8.69 -16.96 -20.04
C ALA A 377 -8.56 -15.72 -19.13
N PHE A 378 -7.54 -14.88 -19.35
CA PHE A 378 -7.35 -13.65 -18.60
C PHE A 378 -8.36 -12.55 -18.98
N SER A 379 -8.86 -12.56 -20.21
CA SER A 379 -9.86 -11.58 -20.70
C SER A 379 -11.30 -11.94 -20.32
N ASP A 380 -11.57 -13.16 -19.87
CA ASP A 380 -12.91 -13.61 -19.46
C ASP A 380 -13.25 -13.04 -18.07
N THR A 381 -14.15 -12.06 -18.01
CA THR A 381 -14.57 -11.41 -16.77
C THR A 381 -15.45 -12.29 -15.87
N THR A 382 -16.02 -13.36 -16.42
CA THR A 382 -16.88 -14.29 -15.67
C THR A 382 -16.07 -15.30 -14.86
N LYS A 383 -14.79 -15.47 -15.22
CA LYS A 383 -13.84 -16.39 -14.61
C LYS A 383 -12.70 -15.65 -13.92
N ASP A 384 -12.01 -16.38 -13.07
CA ASP A 384 -10.88 -15.86 -12.33
C ASP A 384 -9.70 -16.83 -12.41
N VAL A 385 -8.66 -16.42 -13.14
CA VAL A 385 -7.42 -17.18 -13.28
C VAL A 385 -6.67 -17.25 -11.95
N ALA A 386 -6.79 -16.24 -11.09
CA ALA A 386 -6.12 -16.19 -9.80
C ALA A 386 -6.54 -17.37 -8.92
N ALA A 387 -7.83 -17.72 -8.93
CA ALA A 387 -8.39 -18.82 -8.15
C ALA A 387 -7.87 -20.20 -8.58
N LEU A 388 -7.30 -20.31 -9.79
CA LEU A 388 -6.64 -21.54 -10.23
C LEU A 388 -5.32 -21.75 -9.48
N PHE A 389 -4.61 -20.68 -9.12
CA PHE A 389 -3.26 -20.74 -8.56
C PHE A 389 -3.20 -20.42 -7.07
N ALA A 390 -3.87 -19.34 -6.65
CA ALA A 390 -3.91 -18.86 -5.28
C ALA A 390 -5.02 -19.55 -4.45
N SER A 391 -4.94 -19.39 -3.12
CA SER A 391 -6.06 -19.76 -2.25
C SER A 391 -7.13 -18.68 -2.34
N MET A 392 -8.33 -19.06 -2.79
CA MET A 392 -9.41 -18.11 -3.03
C MET A 392 -10.76 -18.66 -2.60
N GLY A 393 -11.61 -17.77 -2.11
CA GLY A 393 -13.03 -18.02 -1.89
C GLY A 393 -13.89 -17.12 -2.77
N LYS A 394 -14.92 -17.68 -3.40
CA LYS A 394 -15.95 -16.92 -4.12
C LYS A 394 -17.27 -17.05 -3.39
N SER A 395 -17.87 -15.91 -3.06
CA SER A 395 -19.20 -15.84 -2.45
C SER A 395 -20.28 -15.69 -3.52
N THR A 396 -21.46 -16.24 -3.26
CA THR A 396 -22.68 -15.93 -4.03
C THR A 396 -23.31 -14.59 -3.63
N ASP A 397 -22.97 -14.08 -2.45
CA ASP A 397 -23.46 -12.81 -1.91
C ASP A 397 -22.37 -11.73 -2.03
N SER A 398 -22.71 -10.59 -2.62
CA SER A 398 -21.79 -9.47 -2.86
C SER A 398 -21.33 -8.75 -1.58
N LEU A 399 -22.02 -8.96 -0.46
CA LEU A 399 -21.68 -8.41 0.85
C LEU A 399 -20.81 -9.34 1.68
N VAL A 400 -20.52 -10.54 1.19
CA VAL A 400 -19.59 -11.50 1.81
C VAL A 400 -18.36 -11.63 0.94
N SER A 401 -17.20 -11.25 1.47
CA SER A 401 -15.93 -11.35 0.76
C SER A 401 -14.98 -12.31 1.47
N PHE A 402 -14.31 -13.18 0.71
CA PHE A 402 -13.22 -13.99 1.22
C PHE A 402 -12.01 -13.11 1.56
N THR A 403 -11.45 -13.30 2.75
CA THR A 403 -10.30 -12.53 3.24
C THR A 403 -9.04 -13.38 3.21
N SER A 404 -9.08 -14.56 3.84
CA SER A 404 -7.93 -15.47 3.90
C SER A 404 -8.36 -16.88 4.31
N ALA A 405 -7.44 -17.83 4.16
CA ALA A 405 -7.59 -19.17 4.68
C ALA A 405 -6.24 -19.67 5.22
N ASN A 406 -6.26 -20.38 6.35
CA ASN A 406 -5.06 -21.01 6.89
C ASN A 406 -4.84 -22.43 6.30
N LYS A 407 -3.91 -23.20 6.89
CA LYS A 407 -3.60 -24.57 6.45
C LYS A 407 -4.69 -25.61 6.77
N ASN A 408 -5.57 -25.34 7.73
CA ASN A 408 -6.63 -26.26 8.17
C ASN A 408 -7.86 -26.17 7.26
N ALA A 409 -8.09 -25.00 6.65
CA ALA A 409 -9.21 -24.79 5.72
C ALA A 409 -9.12 -25.76 4.53
N GLN A 410 -10.19 -26.52 4.32
CA GLN A 410 -10.32 -27.50 3.26
C GLN A 410 -11.08 -26.92 2.07
N PRO A 411 -10.69 -27.21 0.82
CA PRO A 411 -11.48 -26.85 -0.36
C PRO A 411 -12.91 -27.40 -0.28
N GLY A 412 -13.91 -26.58 -0.61
CA GLY A 412 -15.32 -26.94 -0.49
C GLY A 412 -16.27 -25.75 -0.57
N SER A 413 -17.57 -26.02 -0.52
CA SER A 413 -18.62 -25.01 -0.50
C SER A 413 -19.27 -24.94 0.88
N TYR A 414 -19.32 -23.74 1.45
CA TYR A 414 -19.74 -23.50 2.82
C TYR A 414 -20.88 -22.48 2.86
N ALA A 415 -22.05 -22.87 3.38
CA ALA A 415 -23.15 -21.94 3.61
C ALA A 415 -22.77 -20.94 4.72
N VAL A 416 -23.14 -19.68 4.56
CA VAL A 416 -22.88 -18.60 5.53
C VAL A 416 -24.20 -18.10 6.08
N ASN A 417 -24.32 -18.05 7.41
CA ASN A 417 -25.48 -17.49 8.10
C ASN A 417 -25.01 -16.53 9.19
N ILE A 418 -25.65 -15.36 9.27
CA ILE A 418 -25.28 -14.28 10.18
C ILE A 418 -26.37 -14.10 11.24
N THR A 419 -25.99 -14.26 12.51
CA THR A 419 -26.89 -14.13 13.67
C THR A 419 -26.73 -12.80 14.40
N GLN A 420 -25.61 -12.10 14.20
CA GLN A 420 -25.36 -10.76 14.72
C GLN A 420 -24.47 -9.99 13.75
N LEU A 421 -24.80 -8.72 13.49
CA LEU A 421 -23.96 -7.84 12.68
C LEU A 421 -22.93 -7.11 13.52
N ALA A 422 -21.82 -6.76 12.89
CA ALA A 422 -20.83 -5.90 13.51
C ALA A 422 -21.36 -4.47 13.61
N THR A 423 -21.11 -3.79 14.74
CA THR A 423 -21.43 -2.37 14.92
C THR A 423 -20.19 -1.57 15.29
N GLN A 424 -20.24 -0.27 15.05
CA GLN A 424 -19.19 0.68 15.40
C GLN A 424 -19.42 1.22 16.82
N GLY A 425 -18.32 1.55 17.50
CA GLY A 425 -18.36 2.30 18.75
C GLY A 425 -18.91 3.71 18.54
N LYS A 426 -19.83 4.14 19.40
CA LYS A 426 -20.53 5.43 19.29
C LYS A 426 -20.56 6.15 20.64
N LEU A 427 -20.23 7.43 20.63
CA LEU A 427 -20.48 8.36 21.72
C LEU A 427 -21.60 9.33 21.32
N ILE A 428 -22.60 9.51 22.19
CA ILE A 428 -23.63 10.54 22.04
C ILE A 428 -23.62 11.42 23.30
N GLY A 429 -23.57 12.73 23.11
CA GLY A 429 -23.78 13.66 24.21
C GLY A 429 -25.20 13.64 24.76
N SER A 430 -25.47 14.34 25.86
CA SER A 430 -26.82 14.45 26.44
C SER A 430 -27.59 15.70 26.03
N ALA A 431 -26.91 16.69 25.44
CA ALA A 431 -27.51 17.97 25.07
C ALA A 431 -26.77 18.60 23.88
N ALA A 432 -27.38 19.62 23.27
CA ALA A 432 -26.73 20.45 22.26
C ALA A 432 -25.46 21.11 22.82
N PRO A 433 -24.36 21.19 22.03
CA PRO A 433 -23.10 21.75 22.50
C PRO A 433 -23.15 23.26 22.66
N THR A 434 -22.25 23.80 23.48
CA THR A 434 -21.87 25.22 23.35
C THR A 434 -21.13 25.45 22.04
N TYR A 435 -21.47 26.53 21.33
CA TYR A 435 -20.84 26.89 20.05
C TYR A 435 -19.66 27.87 20.19
N THR A 436 -19.41 28.34 21.40
CA THR A 436 -18.27 29.20 21.73
C THR A 436 -17.17 28.36 22.36
N ILE A 437 -15.99 28.39 21.74
CA ILE A 437 -14.77 27.76 22.26
C ILE A 437 -13.88 28.83 22.86
N ASP A 438 -13.49 28.65 24.12
CA ASP A 438 -12.61 29.52 24.89
C ASP A 438 -11.64 28.70 25.74
N ASP A 439 -10.86 29.37 26.60
CA ASP A 439 -9.86 28.72 27.45
C ASP A 439 -10.45 27.72 28.47
N SER A 440 -11.75 27.78 28.74
CA SER A 440 -12.43 26.88 29.68
C SER A 440 -12.90 25.57 29.05
N ASN A 441 -12.92 25.46 27.71
CA ASN A 441 -13.51 24.32 27.01
C ASN A 441 -12.79 23.86 25.74
N LYS A 442 -11.59 24.38 25.47
CA LYS A 442 -10.84 24.11 24.23
C LYS A 442 -10.08 22.78 24.21
N THR A 443 -9.93 22.08 25.34
CA THR A 443 -9.10 20.87 25.44
C THR A 443 -9.95 19.62 25.64
N LEU A 444 -9.85 18.69 24.69
CA LEU A 444 -10.56 17.41 24.71
C LEU A 444 -9.57 16.26 24.64
N THR A 445 -9.68 15.30 25.55
CA THR A 445 -8.98 14.03 25.47
C THR A 445 -9.95 12.95 25.01
N PHE A 446 -9.77 12.52 23.76
CA PHE A 446 -10.52 11.43 23.17
C PHE A 446 -9.79 10.11 23.43
N LYS A 447 -10.56 9.06 23.71
CA LYS A 447 -10.08 7.69 23.64
C LYS A 447 -10.90 6.95 22.59
N VAL A 448 -10.27 6.63 21.45
CA VAL A 448 -10.88 6.00 20.29
C VAL A 448 -10.25 4.62 20.10
N ASP A 449 -11.05 3.56 20.16
CA ASP A 449 -10.64 2.16 20.02
C ASP A 449 -9.46 1.77 20.93
N GLY A 450 -9.45 2.32 22.16
CA GLY A 450 -8.40 2.11 23.15
C GLY A 450 -7.25 3.13 23.14
N ILE A 451 -7.19 4.02 22.14
CA ILE A 451 -6.09 4.97 21.93
C ILE A 451 -6.48 6.36 22.40
N SER A 452 -5.70 6.93 23.31
CA SER A 452 -5.93 8.27 23.84
C SER A 452 -5.17 9.34 23.06
N ALA A 453 -5.85 10.44 22.73
CA ALA A 453 -5.25 11.65 22.18
C ALA A 453 -5.92 12.90 22.75
N THR A 454 -5.09 13.85 23.20
CA THR A 454 -5.55 15.18 23.60
C THR A 454 -5.45 16.13 22.42
N VAL A 455 -6.54 16.83 22.15
CA VAL A 455 -6.66 17.81 21.09
C VAL A 455 -7.06 19.17 21.66
N THR A 456 -6.57 20.23 21.02
CA THR A 456 -6.92 21.60 21.36
C THR A 456 -7.66 22.22 20.18
N LEU A 457 -8.90 22.63 20.42
CA LEU A 457 -9.74 23.35 19.47
C LEU A 457 -9.31 24.83 19.42
N ALA A 458 -9.43 25.47 18.27
CA ALA A 458 -9.21 26.91 18.18
C ALA A 458 -10.32 27.69 18.93
N THR A 459 -9.95 28.81 19.56
CA THR A 459 -10.91 29.66 20.27
C THR A 459 -11.73 30.49 19.29
N GLY A 460 -13.03 30.60 19.51
CA GLY A 460 -13.93 31.38 18.65
C GLY A 460 -15.38 30.93 18.72
N ASN A 461 -16.23 31.57 17.91
CA ASN A 461 -17.63 31.20 17.74
C ASN A 461 -17.81 30.36 16.46
N TYR A 462 -18.40 29.18 16.61
CA TYR A 462 -18.56 28.21 15.54
C TYR A 462 -20.03 28.08 15.12
N SER A 463 -20.29 27.91 13.84
CA SER A 463 -21.55 27.29 13.40
C SER A 463 -21.52 25.79 13.70
N PRO A 464 -22.69 25.10 13.76
CA PRO A 464 -22.75 23.66 13.98
C PRO A 464 -21.87 22.85 13.00
N LYS A 465 -21.85 23.25 11.73
CA LYS A 465 -21.01 22.65 10.68
C LYS A 465 -19.51 22.90 10.92
N GLN A 466 -19.13 24.11 11.32
CA GLN A 466 -17.73 24.44 11.60
C GLN A 466 -17.23 23.70 12.85
N LEU A 467 -18.07 23.55 13.89
CA LEU A 467 -17.69 22.84 15.11
C LEU A 467 -17.43 21.35 14.84
N ILE A 468 -18.31 20.69 14.07
CA ILE A 468 -18.09 19.30 13.62
C ILE A 468 -16.77 19.18 12.86
N ALA A 469 -16.54 20.07 11.90
CA ALA A 469 -15.34 20.04 11.07
C ALA A 469 -14.07 20.25 11.90
N GLU A 470 -14.09 21.18 12.86
CA GLU A 470 -12.98 21.44 13.77
C GLU A 470 -12.68 20.20 14.62
N ILE A 471 -13.68 19.64 15.32
CA ILE A 471 -13.47 18.46 16.17
C ILE A 471 -12.98 17.27 15.33
N GLN A 472 -13.62 16.99 14.19
CA GLN A 472 -13.24 15.87 13.33
C GLN A 472 -11.81 16.02 12.81
N SER A 473 -11.44 17.22 12.34
CA SER A 473 -10.10 17.51 11.84
C SER A 473 -9.06 17.34 12.93
N LYS A 474 -9.29 17.87 14.13
CA LYS A 474 -8.35 17.76 15.25
C LYS A 474 -8.18 16.33 15.74
N VAL A 475 -9.26 15.56 15.86
CA VAL A 475 -9.19 14.15 16.31
C VAL A 475 -8.53 13.28 15.26
N ASN A 476 -8.94 13.37 13.99
CA ASN A 476 -8.38 12.55 12.93
C ASN A 476 -6.96 12.99 12.52
N GLY A 477 -6.60 14.26 12.77
CA GLY A 477 -5.25 14.78 12.60
C GLY A 477 -4.31 14.46 13.76
N ALA A 478 -4.81 13.96 14.90
CA ALA A 478 -3.97 13.60 16.03
C ALA A 478 -3.10 12.38 15.68
N GLY A 479 -1.77 12.55 15.72
CA GLY A 479 -0.82 11.53 15.27
C GLY A 479 -0.99 10.16 15.93
N ALA A 480 -1.39 10.11 17.21
CA ALA A 480 -1.66 8.85 17.91
C ALA A 480 -2.86 8.07 17.33
N ILE A 481 -3.90 8.79 16.88
CA ILE A 481 -5.13 8.21 16.31
C ILE A 481 -4.87 7.78 14.86
N SER A 482 -4.33 8.69 14.04
CA SER A 482 -4.11 8.45 12.61
C SER A 482 -3.05 7.38 12.33
N SER A 483 -1.95 7.33 13.09
CA SER A 483 -0.91 6.31 12.91
C SER A 483 -1.40 4.89 13.23
N ALA A 484 -2.46 4.76 14.02
CA ALA A 484 -3.08 3.48 14.36
C ALA A 484 -4.26 3.09 13.43
N GLY A 485 -4.48 3.88 12.37
CA GLY A 485 -5.57 3.67 11.41
C GLY A 485 -6.98 3.85 12.00
N SER A 486 -7.10 4.41 13.20
CA SER A 486 -8.38 4.82 13.77
C SER A 486 -8.74 6.20 13.25
N SER A 487 -10.03 6.45 13.07
CA SER A 487 -10.58 7.76 12.80
C SER A 487 -12.02 7.81 13.29
N VAL A 488 -12.57 9.02 13.39
CA VAL A 488 -13.96 9.23 13.80
C VAL A 488 -14.72 10.04 12.76
N ALA A 489 -16.01 9.74 12.67
CA ALA A 489 -17.00 10.61 12.05
C ALA A 489 -17.71 11.40 13.16
N VAL A 490 -17.64 12.73 13.09
CA VAL A 490 -18.32 13.63 14.02
C VAL A 490 -19.59 14.15 13.34
N GLY A 491 -20.68 14.22 14.10
CA GLY A 491 -21.95 14.74 13.64
C GLY A 491 -22.84 15.14 14.80
N PHE A 492 -24.11 15.38 14.51
CA PHE A 492 -25.15 15.53 15.51
C PHE A 492 -26.03 14.30 15.56
N ASP A 493 -26.55 13.99 16.74
CA ASP A 493 -27.60 13.00 16.91
C ASP A 493 -28.96 13.64 16.58
N GLY A 494 -29.58 13.18 15.49
CA GLY A 494 -30.86 13.70 15.04
C GLY A 494 -30.86 14.34 13.66
N THR A 495 -32.01 14.86 13.26
CA THR A 495 -32.21 15.56 11.98
C THR A 495 -32.39 17.05 12.19
N GLN A 496 -32.19 17.83 11.12
CA GLN A 496 -32.56 19.24 11.06
C GLN A 496 -34.02 19.36 10.64
N ALA A 497 -34.72 20.38 11.12
CA ALA A 497 -35.98 20.81 10.53
C ALA A 497 -35.72 21.27 9.11
N LYS A 498 -36.35 20.59 8.15
CA LYS A 498 -36.33 20.97 6.75
C LYS A 498 -37.75 21.09 6.24
N LEU A 499 -38.12 22.29 5.81
CA LEU A 499 -39.36 22.51 5.10
C LEU A 499 -39.09 22.49 3.60
N THR A 500 -39.81 21.64 2.87
CA THR A 500 -39.74 21.56 1.41
C THR A 500 -41.05 22.09 0.84
N GLY A 501 -40.93 23.01 -0.12
CA GLY A 501 -42.06 23.66 -0.73
C GLY A 501 -42.53 23.03 -2.04
N SER A 502 -43.29 23.80 -2.82
CA SER A 502 -43.68 23.39 -4.17
C SER A 502 -42.53 23.60 -5.16
N THR A 503 -42.76 23.22 -6.41
CA THR A 503 -41.86 23.64 -7.49
C THR A 503 -41.81 25.17 -7.54
N ALA A 504 -40.61 25.74 -7.50
CA ALA A 504 -40.23 27.14 -7.63
C ALA A 504 -40.72 27.80 -8.93
N ALA A 505 -41.41 27.06 -9.80
CA ALA A 505 -42.10 27.55 -10.99
C ALA A 505 -43.29 28.49 -10.68
N ASN A 506 -43.70 28.62 -9.41
CA ASN A 506 -44.76 29.53 -8.98
C ASN A 506 -44.28 30.98 -8.70
N LEU A 507 -43.28 31.47 -9.47
CA LEU A 507 -42.60 32.77 -9.25
C LEU A 507 -43.56 33.97 -9.21
N ALA A 508 -44.65 33.93 -9.98
CA ALA A 508 -45.63 35.01 -10.09
C ALA A 508 -46.56 35.13 -8.87
N ALA A 509 -46.74 34.06 -8.08
CA ALA A 509 -47.65 34.03 -6.93
C ALA A 509 -46.98 34.47 -5.61
N ALA A 510 -45.66 34.56 -5.57
CA ALA A 510 -44.88 34.87 -4.37
C ALA A 510 -44.53 36.37 -4.23
N GLY A 511 -44.52 37.10 -5.34
CA GLY A 511 -44.05 38.47 -5.37
C GLY A 511 -44.93 39.43 -4.56
N GLY A 512 -44.32 40.28 -3.73
CA GLY A 512 -45.01 41.27 -2.90
C GLY A 512 -45.75 40.72 -1.67
N THR A 513 -45.64 39.42 -1.39
CA THR A 513 -46.20 38.80 -0.19
C THR A 513 -45.21 38.83 0.98
N THR A 514 -45.71 38.68 2.20
CA THR A 514 -44.88 38.56 3.41
C THR A 514 -44.94 37.13 3.96
N LEU A 515 -43.78 36.57 4.23
CA LEU A 515 -43.59 35.30 4.94
C LEU A 515 -43.27 35.59 6.40
N ASN A 516 -44.02 35.04 7.34
CA ASN A 516 -43.64 35.02 8.74
C ASN A 516 -42.91 33.70 9.02
N ILE A 517 -41.61 33.77 9.25
CA ILE A 517 -40.76 32.59 9.48
C ILE A 517 -40.39 32.55 10.96
N GLY A 518 -40.63 31.43 11.64
CA GLY A 518 -40.12 31.16 12.99
C GLY A 518 -39.03 30.10 12.93
N LEU A 519 -38.02 30.24 13.79
CA LEU A 519 -36.86 29.34 13.86
C LEU A 519 -36.65 28.87 15.31
N ASP A 520 -36.57 27.56 15.50
CA ASP A 520 -36.17 26.87 16.73
C ASP A 520 -36.89 27.39 18.00
N GLY A 521 -38.20 27.67 17.89
CA GLY A 521 -39.03 28.18 18.98
C GLY A 521 -38.95 29.69 19.24
N GLY A 522 -38.18 30.43 18.43
CA GLY A 522 -38.10 31.89 18.46
C GLY A 522 -39.34 32.58 17.87
N THR A 523 -39.46 33.89 18.14
CA THR A 523 -40.53 34.72 17.57
C THR A 523 -40.42 34.79 16.05
N GLY A 524 -41.55 34.64 15.36
CA GLY A 524 -41.59 34.71 13.91
C GLY A 524 -41.25 36.10 13.36
N GLN A 525 -40.38 36.16 12.35
CA GLN A 525 -39.97 37.40 11.68
C GLN A 525 -40.64 37.51 10.32
N ASP A 526 -41.11 38.72 10.00
CA ASP A 526 -41.71 39.03 8.71
C ASP A 526 -40.66 39.29 7.64
N ILE A 527 -40.72 38.53 6.56
CA ILE A 527 -39.87 38.61 5.38
C ILE A 527 -40.73 39.01 4.18
N THR A 528 -40.66 40.27 3.79
CA THR A 528 -41.38 40.79 2.63
C THR A 528 -40.62 40.49 1.35
N LEU A 529 -41.23 39.74 0.43
CA LEU A 529 -40.65 39.39 -0.86
C LEU A 529 -40.72 40.56 -1.85
N ALA A 530 -39.78 40.60 -2.80
CA ALA A 530 -39.82 41.58 -3.90
C ALA A 530 -41.08 41.39 -4.75
N ALA A 531 -41.52 42.42 -5.46
CA ALA A 531 -42.77 42.38 -6.23
C ALA A 531 -42.80 41.30 -7.34
N SER A 532 -41.64 40.90 -7.86
CA SER A 532 -41.50 39.85 -8.87
C SER A 532 -40.07 39.31 -8.92
N TYR A 533 -39.89 38.09 -9.43
CA TYR A 533 -38.59 37.46 -9.66
C TYR A 533 -38.48 36.95 -11.10
N ALA A 534 -37.34 37.16 -11.77
CA ALA A 534 -37.16 36.78 -13.16
C ALA A 534 -36.83 35.27 -13.31
N ASN A 535 -36.15 34.69 -12.31
CA ASN A 535 -35.85 33.26 -12.26
C ASN A 535 -35.80 32.74 -10.80
N PRO A 536 -35.83 31.41 -10.58
CA PRO A 536 -35.83 30.84 -9.23
C PRO A 536 -34.60 31.17 -8.39
N GLY A 537 -33.45 31.41 -9.04
CA GLY A 537 -32.21 31.82 -8.37
C GLY A 537 -32.33 33.22 -7.74
N ASP A 538 -33.00 34.15 -8.41
CA ASP A 538 -33.24 35.49 -7.87
C ASP A 538 -34.10 35.45 -6.59
N LEU A 539 -35.13 34.59 -6.57
CA LEU A 539 -35.96 34.35 -5.40
C LEU A 539 -35.12 33.78 -4.24
N VAL A 540 -34.28 32.77 -4.51
CA VAL A 540 -33.40 32.17 -3.48
C VAL A 540 -32.45 33.21 -2.93
N ASN A 541 -31.81 34.01 -3.78
CA ASN A 541 -30.84 35.02 -3.37
C ASN A 541 -31.49 36.12 -2.53
N ASP A 542 -32.66 36.64 -2.95
CA ASP A 542 -33.39 37.67 -2.19
C ASP A 542 -33.91 37.12 -0.85
N LEU A 543 -34.52 35.92 -0.86
CA LEU A 543 -35.02 35.28 0.35
C LEU A 543 -33.88 34.98 1.33
N GLN A 544 -32.76 34.43 0.86
CA GLN A 544 -31.57 34.17 1.69
C GLN A 544 -30.99 35.47 2.27
N SER A 545 -30.91 36.54 1.47
CA SER A 545 -30.41 37.85 1.91
C SER A 545 -31.28 38.45 3.01
N LYS A 546 -32.62 38.43 2.83
CA LYS A 546 -33.57 38.96 3.82
C LYS A 546 -33.62 38.12 5.08
N ILE A 547 -33.57 36.79 4.96
CA ILE A 547 -33.42 35.88 6.11
C ILE A 547 -32.13 36.17 6.87
N ASN A 548 -31.00 36.36 6.18
CA ASN A 548 -29.74 36.71 6.82
C ASN A 548 -29.82 38.05 7.54
N THR A 549 -30.62 39.00 7.04
CA THR A 549 -30.86 40.28 7.72
C THR A 549 -31.74 40.10 8.97
N ALA A 550 -32.79 39.28 8.89
CA ALA A 550 -33.75 39.09 9.97
C ALA A 550 -33.26 38.20 11.11
N PHE A 551 -32.46 37.16 10.80
CA PHE A 551 -31.99 36.16 11.76
C PHE A 551 -30.48 36.20 11.99
N GLY A 552 -29.72 36.86 11.10
CA GLY A 552 -28.26 36.77 11.04
C GLY A 552 -27.79 35.78 9.96
N ALA A 553 -26.59 36.02 9.42
CA ALA A 553 -26.05 35.22 8.34
C ALA A 553 -25.89 33.73 8.72
N GLY A 554 -26.39 32.84 7.86
CA GLY A 554 -26.23 31.39 8.01
C GLY A 554 -27.19 30.73 9.01
N LYS A 555 -28.22 31.45 9.48
CA LYS A 555 -29.19 30.95 10.46
C LYS A 555 -30.36 30.18 9.88
N ILE A 556 -30.66 30.31 8.59
CA ILE A 556 -31.57 29.42 7.86
C ILE A 556 -30.99 29.28 6.47
N GLN A 557 -30.83 28.06 5.99
CA GLN A 557 -30.35 27.81 4.63
C GLN A 557 -31.54 27.72 3.68
N VAL A 558 -31.49 28.52 2.61
CA VAL A 558 -32.43 28.50 1.49
C VAL A 558 -31.76 27.77 0.32
N ASP A 559 -32.42 26.76 -0.23
CA ASP A 559 -31.90 25.97 -1.35
C ASP A 559 -33.01 25.61 -2.35
N VAL A 560 -32.65 25.41 -3.61
CA VAL A 560 -33.54 24.89 -4.66
C VAL A 560 -32.88 23.69 -5.32
N LYS A 561 -33.52 22.52 -5.18
CA LYS A 561 -33.09 21.29 -5.84
C LYS A 561 -34.24 20.68 -6.62
N ASP A 562 -33.99 20.30 -7.88
CA ASP A 562 -35.01 19.76 -8.81
C ASP A 562 -36.22 20.69 -8.94
N GLY A 563 -35.95 22.00 -8.88
CA GLY A 563 -36.96 23.04 -8.89
C GLY A 563 -37.76 23.16 -7.60
N VAL A 564 -37.47 22.45 -6.52
CA VAL A 564 -38.20 22.55 -5.23
C VAL A 564 -37.45 23.44 -4.24
N LEU A 565 -38.11 24.49 -3.74
CA LEU A 565 -37.56 25.37 -2.70
C LEU A 565 -37.54 24.67 -1.35
N SER A 566 -36.48 24.88 -0.56
CA SER A 566 -36.42 24.38 0.82
C SER A 566 -35.77 25.36 1.77
N LEU A 567 -36.25 25.33 3.02
CA LEU A 567 -35.66 26.00 4.16
C LEU A 567 -35.15 24.94 5.13
N THR A 568 -33.91 25.09 5.60
CA THR A 568 -33.31 24.15 6.55
C THR A 568 -32.79 24.91 7.76
N SER A 569 -33.18 24.47 8.96
CA SER A 569 -32.66 25.00 10.22
C SER A 569 -31.21 24.51 10.39
N PRO A 570 -30.30 25.35 10.89
CA PRO A 570 -28.92 24.98 11.17
C PRO A 570 -28.80 24.13 12.44
N SER A 571 -29.84 24.12 13.28
CA SER A 571 -29.90 23.35 14.52
C SER A 571 -30.32 21.91 14.23
N TYR A 572 -29.94 20.99 15.11
CA TYR A 572 -30.26 19.56 15.02
C TYR A 572 -31.11 19.13 16.21
N GLY A 573 -31.81 18.01 16.08
CA GLY A 573 -32.61 17.44 17.17
C GLY A 573 -34.04 17.96 17.21
N SER A 574 -34.77 17.58 18.24
CA SER A 574 -36.17 17.98 18.45
C SER A 574 -36.37 19.48 18.68
N THR A 575 -35.32 20.22 19.04
CA THR A 575 -35.35 21.68 19.16
C THR A 575 -35.18 22.39 17.81
N SER A 576 -34.73 21.68 16.79
CA SER A 576 -34.68 22.18 15.42
C SER A 576 -36.11 22.32 14.91
N GLN A 577 -36.55 23.53 14.60
CA GLN A 577 -37.90 23.79 14.12
C GLN A 577 -37.91 24.95 13.12
N ILE A 578 -38.70 24.82 12.06
CA ILE A 578 -39.09 25.93 11.19
C ILE A 578 -40.60 26.01 11.20
N THR A 579 -41.15 27.18 11.52
CA THR A 579 -42.56 27.48 11.35
C THR A 579 -42.74 28.53 10.25
N LEU A 580 -43.79 28.40 9.45
CA LEU A 580 -44.07 29.28 8.32
C LEU A 580 -45.54 29.68 8.33
N ALA A 581 -45.77 31.00 8.28
CA ALA A 581 -47.08 31.64 8.21
C ALA A 581 -47.05 32.85 7.25
N GLY A 582 -48.19 33.50 7.05
CA GLY A 582 -48.32 34.65 6.15
C GLY A 582 -48.82 34.28 4.75
N ALA A 583 -49.30 35.30 4.01
CA ALA A 583 -50.01 35.12 2.74
C ALA A 583 -49.17 34.46 1.63
N GLY A 584 -47.83 34.57 1.70
CA GLY A 584 -46.91 33.94 0.74
C GLY A 584 -46.56 32.48 1.07
N ALA A 585 -46.84 32.01 2.29
CA ALA A 585 -46.33 30.72 2.77
C ALA A 585 -46.96 29.54 2.02
N SER A 586 -48.27 29.57 1.81
CA SER A 586 -48.97 28.50 1.09
C SER A 586 -48.64 28.47 -0.41
N ALA A 587 -48.30 29.62 -0.99
CA ALA A 587 -47.93 29.73 -2.40
C ALA A 587 -46.55 29.16 -2.72
N LEU A 588 -45.60 29.27 -1.78
CA LEU A 588 -44.22 28.80 -1.93
C LEU A 588 -43.98 27.42 -1.31
N PHE A 589 -44.63 27.12 -0.18
CA PHE A 589 -44.36 25.94 0.63
C PHE A 589 -45.54 24.96 0.79
N GLY A 590 -46.69 25.26 0.17
CA GLY A 590 -47.88 24.42 0.28
C GLY A 590 -48.54 24.47 1.66
N THR A 591 -49.25 23.42 2.05
CA THR A 591 -50.00 23.37 3.33
C THR A 591 -49.14 23.09 4.55
N THR A 592 -47.87 22.73 4.37
CA THR A 592 -46.96 22.41 5.47
C THR A 592 -46.44 23.71 6.10
N THR A 593 -46.94 24.03 7.30
CA THR A 593 -46.59 25.25 8.04
C THR A 593 -45.54 25.02 9.12
N THR A 594 -45.10 23.79 9.35
CA THR A 594 -44.08 23.48 10.36
C THR A 594 -43.24 22.26 9.96
N ALA A 595 -41.94 22.35 10.15
CA ALA A 595 -41.00 21.24 10.10
C ALA A 595 -40.24 21.16 11.43
N SER A 596 -39.99 19.94 11.91
CA SER A 596 -39.23 19.69 13.14
C SER A 596 -38.18 18.62 12.90
N GLY A 597 -37.02 18.78 13.54
CA GLY A 597 -36.01 17.74 13.61
C GLY A 597 -36.39 16.63 14.59
N THR A 598 -35.66 15.53 14.55
CA THR A 598 -35.78 14.39 15.48
C THR A 598 -34.46 14.17 16.21
N GLY A 599 -34.44 13.48 17.34
CA GLY A 599 -33.20 13.18 18.10
C GLY A 599 -32.80 14.27 19.10
N SER A 600 -31.64 14.10 19.74
CA SER A 600 -31.21 14.95 20.88
C SER A 600 -30.55 16.27 20.49
N GLY A 601 -30.06 16.40 19.25
CA GLY A 601 -29.24 17.54 18.82
C GLY A 601 -27.83 17.57 19.43
N ALA A 602 -27.46 16.54 20.20
CA ALA A 602 -26.16 16.44 20.85
C ALA A 602 -25.06 16.02 19.87
N LEU A 603 -23.80 16.32 20.18
CA LEU A 603 -22.68 15.80 19.40
C LEU A 603 -22.65 14.27 19.45
N LYS A 604 -22.49 13.68 18.26
CA LYS A 604 -22.34 12.25 18.01
C LYS A 604 -20.96 12.01 17.41
N ILE A 605 -20.23 11.05 17.97
CA ILE A 605 -18.96 10.58 17.41
C ILE A 605 -19.07 9.09 17.17
N THR A 606 -18.66 8.66 15.98
CA THR A 606 -18.67 7.24 15.59
C THR A 606 -17.27 6.85 15.15
N SER A 607 -16.72 5.76 15.69
CA SER A 607 -15.45 5.20 15.23
C SER A 607 -15.57 4.67 13.80
N ASN A 608 -14.49 4.72 13.03
CA ASN A 608 -14.42 4.06 11.72
C ASN A 608 -14.30 2.53 11.83
N LYS A 609 -13.90 2.00 12.99
CA LYS A 609 -13.75 0.56 13.23
C LYS A 609 -15.08 -0.07 13.65
N TYR A 610 -15.15 -1.38 13.52
CA TYR A 610 -16.29 -2.21 13.91
C TYR A 610 -15.83 -3.26 14.92
N GLY A 611 -16.73 -3.72 15.76
CA GLY A 611 -16.44 -4.80 16.71
C GLY A 611 -16.39 -4.38 18.16
N SER A 612 -16.18 -5.36 19.04
CA SER A 612 -16.10 -5.18 20.50
C SER A 612 -14.93 -4.32 20.97
N THR A 613 -13.94 -4.08 20.11
CA THR A 613 -12.82 -3.17 20.37
C THR A 613 -13.12 -1.74 19.90
N SER A 614 -14.20 -1.53 19.16
CA SER A 614 -14.58 -0.22 18.68
C SER A 614 -15.32 0.53 19.78
N ASP A 615 -14.74 1.64 20.22
CA ASP A 615 -15.21 2.39 21.37
C ASP A 615 -14.80 3.86 21.25
N VAL A 616 -15.61 4.79 21.75
CA VAL A 616 -15.29 6.21 21.75
C VAL A 616 -15.69 6.82 23.07
N THR A 617 -14.72 7.42 23.77
CA THR A 617 -15.00 8.23 24.97
C THR A 617 -14.29 9.57 24.89
N VAL A 618 -14.80 10.55 25.63
CA VAL A 618 -14.24 11.89 25.70
C VAL A 618 -14.16 12.38 27.15
N SER A 619 -13.08 13.07 27.45
CA SER A 619 -12.78 13.74 28.71
C SER A 619 -12.06 15.07 28.42
N GLY A 620 -11.65 15.81 29.45
CA GLY A 620 -11.09 17.16 29.30
C GLY A 620 -12.07 18.26 29.69
N ASP A 621 -11.62 19.51 29.63
CA ASP A 621 -12.37 20.68 30.10
C ASP A 621 -13.61 20.95 29.25
N GLY A 622 -13.51 20.76 27.93
CA GLY A 622 -14.61 20.93 26.98
C GLY A 622 -15.62 19.77 26.96
N ALA A 623 -15.35 18.66 27.65
CA ALA A 623 -16.18 17.47 27.52
C ALA A 623 -17.61 17.71 28.05
N SER A 624 -17.75 18.47 29.13
CA SER A 624 -19.07 18.75 29.73
C SER A 624 -19.85 19.81 28.94
N SER A 625 -19.19 20.85 28.44
CA SER A 625 -19.85 21.92 27.68
C SER A 625 -20.24 21.49 26.27
N LEU A 626 -19.46 20.60 25.64
CA LEU A 626 -19.70 20.16 24.27
C LEU A 626 -20.53 18.87 24.18
N PHE A 627 -20.38 17.93 25.12
CA PHE A 627 -21.10 16.64 25.09
C PHE A 627 -22.09 16.47 26.24
N GLY A 628 -22.22 17.45 27.13
CA GLY A 628 -23.03 17.34 28.34
C GLY A 628 -22.36 16.53 29.46
N ALA A 629 -22.99 16.55 30.64
CA ALA A 629 -22.50 15.89 31.85
C ALA A 629 -22.68 14.36 31.80
N SER A 630 -23.78 13.89 31.20
CA SER A 630 -24.05 12.46 30.97
C SER A 630 -23.85 12.13 29.50
N ARG A 631 -23.07 11.11 29.17
CA ARG A 631 -22.78 10.72 27.77
C ARG A 631 -23.17 9.27 27.60
N THR A 632 -23.83 8.95 26.49
CA THR A 632 -24.13 7.56 26.14
C THR A 632 -22.99 7.04 25.30
N ASN A 633 -22.21 6.13 25.88
CA ASN A 633 -21.20 5.39 25.16
C ASN A 633 -21.73 3.98 24.82
N THR A 634 -21.76 3.64 23.55
CA THR A 634 -22.11 2.32 23.04
C THR A 634 -20.87 1.72 22.41
N VAL A 635 -20.31 0.68 23.04
CA VAL A 635 -19.24 -0.12 22.45
C VAL A 635 -19.79 -0.89 21.24
N GLY A 636 -19.01 -1.00 20.18
CA GLY A 636 -19.36 -1.84 19.03
C GLY A 636 -19.49 -3.31 19.41
N VAL A 637 -20.12 -4.10 18.54
CA VAL A 637 -20.18 -5.57 18.69
C VAL A 637 -19.58 -6.24 17.47
N ASN A 638 -19.03 -7.45 17.65
CA ASN A 638 -18.51 -8.24 16.53
C ASN A 638 -19.64 -8.90 15.75
N VAL A 639 -19.39 -9.22 14.48
CA VAL A 639 -20.24 -10.13 13.71
C VAL A 639 -20.31 -11.49 14.41
N ALA A 640 -21.44 -12.18 14.36
CA ALA A 640 -21.57 -13.57 14.80
C ALA A 640 -22.39 -14.36 13.80
N GLY A 641 -22.09 -15.66 13.67
CA GLY A 641 -22.73 -16.50 12.67
C GLY A 641 -22.08 -17.88 12.55
N THR A 642 -22.43 -18.58 11.48
CA THR A 642 -21.91 -19.91 11.16
C THR A 642 -21.33 -19.95 9.75
N ILE A 643 -20.32 -20.80 9.55
CA ILE A 643 -19.74 -21.13 8.24
C ILE A 643 -19.80 -22.65 8.07
N GLY A 644 -20.47 -23.12 7.01
CA GLY A 644 -20.70 -24.54 6.78
C GLY A 644 -21.50 -25.23 7.89
N GLY A 645 -22.41 -24.49 8.54
CA GLY A 645 -23.22 -24.97 9.66
C GLY A 645 -22.49 -25.06 11.01
N ASN A 646 -21.19 -24.75 11.06
CA ASN A 646 -20.42 -24.71 12.31
C ASN A 646 -20.32 -23.27 12.84
N PRO A 647 -20.37 -23.04 14.17
CA PRO A 647 -20.11 -21.72 14.75
C PRO A 647 -18.76 -21.15 14.28
N ALA A 648 -18.74 -19.84 14.01
CA ALA A 648 -17.55 -19.13 13.59
C ALA A 648 -17.21 -18.00 14.58
N LEU A 649 -15.93 -17.65 14.66
CA LEU A 649 -15.39 -16.60 15.52
C LEU A 649 -15.50 -15.24 14.83
N GLY A 650 -16.17 -14.31 15.48
CA GLY A 650 -16.33 -12.93 15.03
C GLY A 650 -15.27 -11.99 15.59
N SER A 651 -14.73 -11.12 14.73
CA SER A 651 -13.85 -10.01 15.11
C SER A 651 -14.11 -8.82 14.19
N GLY A 652 -14.76 -7.77 14.70
CA GLY A 652 -15.27 -6.70 13.86
C GLY A 652 -16.24 -7.25 12.82
N GLN A 653 -16.03 -6.90 11.55
CA GLN A 653 -16.79 -7.45 10.41
C GLN A 653 -16.26 -8.81 9.94
N ASP A 654 -15.17 -9.32 10.50
CA ASP A 654 -14.58 -10.57 10.06
C ASP A 654 -15.16 -11.77 10.81
N LEU A 655 -15.60 -12.78 10.07
CA LEU A 655 -16.10 -14.05 10.55
C LEU A 655 -15.13 -15.17 10.14
N THR A 656 -14.56 -15.89 11.11
CA THR A 656 -13.55 -16.93 10.88
C THR A 656 -14.06 -18.29 11.34
N GLY A 657 -14.09 -19.29 10.46
CA GLY A 657 -14.47 -20.64 10.85
C GLY A 657 -13.50 -21.20 11.88
N SER A 658 -14.03 -21.86 12.93
CA SER A 658 -13.22 -22.36 14.05
C SER A 658 -13.21 -23.88 14.17
N SER A 659 -13.88 -24.59 13.25
CA SER A 659 -13.97 -26.05 13.24
C SER A 659 -14.45 -26.56 11.88
N GLY A 660 -14.34 -27.88 11.67
CA GLY A 660 -14.76 -28.55 10.43
C GLY A 660 -13.92 -28.18 9.22
N GLY A 661 -14.45 -28.38 8.01
CA GLY A 661 -13.75 -28.03 6.77
C GLY A 661 -13.48 -26.53 6.60
N ALA A 662 -14.26 -25.69 7.28
CA ALA A 662 -14.11 -24.24 7.27
C ALA A 662 -13.13 -23.70 8.34
N ASP A 663 -12.46 -24.57 9.11
CA ASP A 663 -11.51 -24.11 10.13
C ASP A 663 -10.42 -23.21 9.52
N GLY A 664 -10.36 -21.97 9.98
CA GLY A 664 -9.43 -20.96 9.50
C GLY A 664 -9.83 -20.26 8.20
N LEU A 665 -11.02 -20.50 7.66
CA LEU A 665 -11.60 -19.73 6.57
C LEU A 665 -12.13 -18.41 7.12
N LYS A 666 -11.54 -17.29 6.70
CA LYS A 666 -11.88 -15.94 7.14
C LYS A 666 -12.64 -15.19 6.04
N LEU A 667 -13.80 -14.66 6.40
CA LEU A 667 -14.71 -13.90 5.54
C LEU A 667 -14.96 -12.54 6.17
N THR A 668 -15.02 -11.48 5.37
CA THR A 668 -15.52 -10.17 5.82
C THR A 668 -16.98 -10.03 5.41
N ILE A 669 -17.83 -9.65 6.37
CA ILE A 669 -19.27 -9.54 6.23
C ILE A 669 -19.67 -8.06 6.29
N LYS A 670 -20.30 -7.57 5.23
CA LYS A 670 -20.85 -6.21 5.12
C LYS A 670 -22.38 -6.20 5.13
N GLY A 671 -22.96 -5.01 5.22
CA GLY A 671 -24.41 -4.78 5.15
C GLY A 671 -25.13 -4.78 6.50
N ASP A 672 -26.45 -4.70 6.44
CA ASP A 672 -27.34 -4.38 7.57
C ASP A 672 -28.45 -5.43 7.82
N THR A 673 -28.47 -6.52 7.05
CA THR A 673 -29.47 -7.60 7.22
C THR A 673 -28.95 -8.75 8.08
N LEU A 674 -29.84 -9.57 8.68
CA LEU A 674 -29.47 -10.82 9.37
C LEU A 674 -29.95 -12.03 8.56
N GLY A 675 -29.43 -13.22 8.89
CA GLY A 675 -29.85 -14.49 8.29
C GLY A 675 -28.89 -15.05 7.24
N ASP A 676 -29.44 -15.82 6.30
CA ASP A 676 -28.68 -16.52 5.26
C ASP A 676 -27.99 -15.54 4.31
N ARG A 677 -26.70 -15.77 4.06
CA ARG A 677 -25.82 -14.96 3.19
C ARG A 677 -25.21 -15.79 2.06
N GLY A 678 -25.96 -16.79 1.61
CA GLY A 678 -25.54 -17.67 0.51
C GLY A 678 -24.39 -18.61 0.87
N THR A 679 -23.58 -18.94 -0.14
CA THR A 679 -22.50 -19.93 -0.05
C THR A 679 -21.17 -19.33 -0.47
N VAL A 680 -20.11 -19.66 0.26
CA VAL A 680 -18.72 -19.40 -0.12
C VAL A 680 -18.06 -20.69 -0.59
N THR A 681 -17.61 -20.70 -1.84
CA THR A 681 -16.82 -21.79 -2.41
C THR A 681 -15.34 -21.44 -2.28
N PHE A 682 -14.59 -22.24 -1.53
CA PHE A 682 -13.17 -22.08 -1.29
C PHE A 682 -12.37 -23.16 -2.03
N ASP A 683 -11.27 -22.75 -2.68
CA ASP A 683 -10.27 -23.64 -3.24
C ASP A 683 -8.85 -23.29 -2.77
N ARG A 684 -8.02 -24.33 -2.73
CA ARG A 684 -6.58 -24.22 -2.59
C ARG A 684 -5.97 -24.41 -3.97
N GLY A 685 -5.56 -23.32 -4.62
CA GLY A 685 -5.05 -23.37 -6.00
C GLY A 685 -3.76 -24.19 -6.17
N PHE A 686 -3.41 -24.45 -7.44
CA PHE A 686 -2.26 -25.27 -7.84
C PHE A 686 -0.94 -24.78 -7.25
N ALA A 687 -0.75 -23.45 -7.13
CA ALA A 687 0.51 -22.93 -6.62
C ALA A 687 0.70 -23.24 -5.13
N GLN A 688 -0.38 -23.21 -4.35
CA GLN A 688 -0.36 -23.60 -2.94
C GLN A 688 -0.13 -25.10 -2.78
N HIS A 689 -0.78 -25.93 -3.59
CA HIS A 689 -0.60 -27.39 -3.52
C HIS A 689 0.83 -27.80 -3.90
N LEU A 690 1.37 -27.23 -4.98
CA LEU A 690 2.73 -27.52 -5.41
C LEU A 690 3.79 -26.99 -4.42
N ASP A 691 3.55 -25.83 -3.80
CA ASP A 691 4.41 -25.28 -2.75
C ASP A 691 4.45 -26.19 -1.51
N GLN A 692 3.34 -26.82 -1.13
CA GLN A 692 3.31 -27.82 -0.06
C GLN A 692 4.15 -29.05 -0.40
N VAL A 693 4.04 -29.56 -1.64
CA VAL A 693 4.85 -30.69 -2.11
C VAL A 693 6.34 -30.33 -2.10
N LEU A 694 6.71 -29.17 -2.64
CA LEU A 694 8.09 -28.67 -2.64
C LEU A 694 8.61 -28.48 -1.22
N THR A 695 7.80 -27.93 -0.31
CA THR A 695 8.15 -27.80 1.10
C THR A 695 8.46 -29.17 1.71
N GLY A 696 7.62 -30.19 1.49
CA GLY A 696 7.89 -31.54 1.98
C GLY A 696 9.15 -32.20 1.40
N LEU A 697 9.50 -31.87 0.15
CA LEU A 697 10.73 -32.32 -0.50
C LEU A 697 11.99 -31.63 0.07
N LEU A 698 11.90 -30.32 0.29
CA LEU A 698 13.03 -29.43 0.63
C LEU A 698 13.24 -29.20 2.13
N ASP A 699 12.25 -29.50 2.97
CA ASP A 699 12.33 -29.35 4.42
C ASP A 699 13.57 -30.06 4.97
N SER A 700 14.11 -29.54 6.08
CA SER A 700 15.16 -30.13 6.90
C SER A 700 15.02 -31.64 7.11
N LYS A 701 13.78 -32.15 7.25
CA LYS A 701 13.47 -33.59 7.38
C LYS A 701 12.97 -34.26 6.09
N GLY A 702 12.98 -33.52 4.97
CA GLY A 702 12.54 -33.98 3.66
C GLY A 702 13.47 -35.02 3.03
N ILE A 703 12.97 -35.68 1.98
CA ILE A 703 13.63 -36.85 1.37
C ILE A 703 15.04 -36.54 0.83
N PHE A 704 15.26 -35.31 0.34
CA PHE A 704 16.56 -34.91 -0.20
C PHE A 704 17.59 -34.64 0.89
N ASN A 705 17.18 -34.07 2.04
CA ASN A 705 18.06 -33.88 3.19
C ASN A 705 18.40 -35.22 3.83
N ALA A 706 17.41 -36.08 4.08
CA ALA A 706 17.62 -37.43 4.60
C ALA A 706 18.61 -38.24 3.74
N LYS A 707 18.49 -38.17 2.40
CA LYS A 707 19.43 -38.83 1.48
C LYS A 707 20.84 -38.26 1.54
N THR A 708 20.96 -36.92 1.59
CA THR A 708 22.26 -36.23 1.68
C THR A 708 22.96 -36.56 3.00
N ASP A 709 22.22 -36.59 4.11
CA ASP A 709 22.74 -36.94 5.43
C ASP A 709 23.25 -38.40 5.47
N GLY A 710 22.51 -39.33 4.86
CA GLY A 710 22.95 -40.72 4.71
C GLY A 710 24.24 -40.87 3.89
N ILE A 711 24.37 -40.09 2.79
CA ILE A 711 25.60 -40.08 1.98
C ILE A 711 26.75 -39.47 2.78
N ASN A 712 26.54 -38.37 3.50
CA ASN A 712 27.54 -37.75 4.37
C ASN A 712 28.04 -38.72 5.47
N ALA A 713 27.13 -39.47 6.09
CA ALA A 713 27.50 -40.50 7.06
C ALA A 713 28.36 -41.60 6.42
N THR A 714 28.05 -41.99 5.18
CA THR A 714 28.84 -42.96 4.42
C THR A 714 30.22 -42.43 4.05
N ILE A 715 30.34 -41.16 3.62
CA ILE A 715 31.62 -40.49 3.37
C ILE A 715 32.47 -40.48 4.64
N LYS A 716 31.87 -40.16 5.80
CA LYS A 716 32.57 -40.16 7.09
C LYS A 716 33.10 -41.55 7.45
N ASP A 717 32.34 -42.61 7.19
CA ASP A 717 32.79 -43.99 7.39
C ASP A 717 33.93 -44.38 6.44
N ILE A 718 33.83 -43.99 5.16
CA ILE A 718 34.90 -44.20 4.17
C ILE A 718 36.19 -43.48 4.58
N GLY A 719 36.08 -42.24 5.07
CA GLY A 719 37.22 -41.48 5.58
C GLY A 719 37.96 -42.23 6.69
N LYS A 720 37.22 -42.77 7.68
CA LYS A 720 37.82 -43.61 8.74
C LYS A 720 38.54 -44.83 8.18
N ARG A 721 37.93 -45.56 7.24
CA ARG A 721 38.55 -46.74 6.62
C ARG A 721 39.81 -46.38 5.82
N ARG A 722 39.82 -45.21 5.17
CA ARG A 722 41.00 -44.68 4.46
C ARG A 722 42.14 -44.40 5.43
N ASP A 723 41.85 -43.78 6.58
CA ASP A 723 42.86 -43.46 7.59
C ASP A 723 43.47 -44.74 8.20
N GLU A 724 42.63 -45.73 8.50
CA GLU A 724 43.06 -47.05 8.98
C GLU A 724 43.94 -47.76 7.95
N LEU A 725 43.53 -47.79 6.68
CA LEU A 725 44.28 -48.43 5.60
C LEU A 725 45.59 -47.69 5.32
N SER A 726 45.59 -46.36 5.35
CA SER A 726 46.79 -45.54 5.18
C SER A 726 47.82 -45.85 6.26
N THR A 727 47.38 -45.93 7.52
CA THR A 727 48.25 -46.30 8.66
C THR A 727 48.85 -47.69 8.47
N ARG A 728 48.03 -48.66 8.03
CA ARG A 728 48.49 -50.02 7.72
C ARG A 728 49.50 -50.06 6.58
N LEU A 729 49.29 -49.27 5.52
CA LEU A 729 50.19 -49.18 4.38
C LEU A 729 51.56 -48.61 4.78
N THR A 730 51.59 -47.57 5.62
CA THR A 730 52.85 -47.03 6.15
C THR A 730 53.62 -48.08 6.95
N ALA A 731 52.94 -48.83 7.83
CA ALA A 731 53.58 -49.91 8.59
C ALA A 731 54.07 -51.05 7.69
N LEU A 732 53.31 -51.40 6.65
CA LEU A 732 53.67 -52.42 5.68
C LEU A 732 54.88 -52.00 4.84
N GLU A 733 54.94 -50.74 4.39
CA GLU A 733 56.11 -50.21 3.68
C GLU A 733 57.37 -50.28 4.55
N ALA A 734 57.28 -49.86 5.81
CA ALA A 734 58.39 -49.95 6.75
C ALA A 734 58.87 -51.41 6.93
N ARG A 735 57.93 -52.35 7.02
CA ARG A 735 58.24 -53.79 7.10
C ARG A 735 58.91 -54.31 5.82
N TYR A 736 58.38 -53.99 4.65
CA TYR A 736 58.98 -54.39 3.37
C TYR A 736 60.39 -53.80 3.22
N ARG A 737 60.58 -52.51 3.52
CA ARG A 737 61.91 -51.88 3.52
C ARG A 737 62.88 -52.62 4.44
N ALA A 738 62.49 -52.91 5.68
CA ALA A 738 63.33 -53.66 6.62
C ALA A 738 63.70 -55.06 6.11
N GLN A 739 62.73 -55.81 5.55
CA GLN A 739 62.95 -57.16 5.02
C GLN A 739 63.88 -57.15 3.81
N TYR A 740 63.66 -56.25 2.84
CA TYR A 740 64.48 -56.18 1.63
C TYR A 740 65.88 -55.61 1.91
N THR A 741 66.04 -54.69 2.87
CA THR A 741 67.37 -54.24 3.32
C THR A 741 68.13 -55.36 4.06
N ALA A 742 67.46 -56.17 4.87
CA ALA A 742 68.08 -57.34 5.50
C ALA A 742 68.50 -58.39 4.46
N LEU A 743 67.69 -58.60 3.42
CA LEU A 743 68.02 -59.48 2.29
C LEU A 743 69.23 -58.96 1.50
N ASP A 744 69.27 -57.65 1.18
CA ASP A 744 70.43 -57.01 0.52
C ASP A 744 71.72 -57.20 1.35
N THR A 745 71.62 -57.05 2.67
CA THR A 745 72.73 -57.28 3.60
C THR A 745 73.19 -58.74 3.61
N LEU A 746 72.25 -59.69 3.62
CA LEU A 746 72.54 -61.12 3.58
C LEU A 746 73.21 -61.50 2.25
N LEU A 747 72.68 -61.03 1.13
CA LEU A 747 73.23 -61.26 -0.21
C LEU A 747 74.63 -60.66 -0.33
N SER A 748 74.86 -59.46 0.23
CA SER A 748 76.19 -58.86 0.27
C SER A 748 77.19 -59.71 1.08
N LYS A 749 76.78 -60.22 2.26
CA LYS A 749 77.60 -61.16 3.06
C LYS A 749 77.85 -62.48 2.33
N MET A 750 76.86 -63.01 1.62
CA MET A 750 77.00 -64.22 0.81
C MET A 750 77.94 -63.99 -0.38
N ASN A 751 77.87 -62.84 -1.04
CA ASN A 751 78.80 -62.46 -2.09
C ASN A 751 80.22 -62.31 -1.54
N GLN A 752 80.42 -61.66 -0.40
CA GLN A 752 81.72 -61.61 0.28
C GLN A 752 82.23 -63.01 0.65
N THR A 753 81.38 -63.89 1.17
CA THR A 753 81.72 -65.29 1.48
C THR A 753 82.10 -66.05 0.21
N SER A 754 81.36 -65.86 -0.89
CA SER A 754 81.65 -66.45 -2.20
C SER A 754 82.98 -65.95 -2.76
N THR A 755 83.25 -64.65 -2.70
CA THR A 755 84.54 -64.07 -3.09
C THR A 755 85.68 -64.62 -2.23
N TYR A 756 85.48 -64.72 -0.91
CA TYR A 756 86.44 -65.30 0.02
C TYR A 756 86.72 -66.79 -0.29
N LEU A 757 85.68 -67.60 -0.49
CA LEU A 757 85.82 -69.00 -0.88
C LEU A 757 86.48 -69.15 -2.25
N THR A 758 86.17 -68.27 -3.20
CA THR A 758 86.80 -68.25 -4.53
C THR A 758 88.28 -67.90 -4.43
N GLN A 759 88.65 -66.94 -3.57
CA GLN A 759 90.05 -66.60 -3.29
C GLN A 759 90.80 -67.75 -2.58
N GLN A 760 90.16 -68.41 -1.61
CA GLN A 760 90.69 -69.62 -0.94
C GLN A 760 90.89 -70.78 -1.92
N LEU A 761 89.92 -71.06 -2.80
CA LEU A 761 90.06 -72.08 -3.84
C LEU A 761 91.15 -71.72 -4.86
N ALA A 762 91.26 -70.46 -5.26
CA ALA A 762 92.34 -70.00 -6.14
C ALA A 762 93.73 -70.09 -5.49
N SER A 763 93.81 -70.00 -4.16
CA SER A 763 95.05 -70.26 -3.40
C SER A 763 95.39 -71.74 -3.21
N LEU A 764 94.45 -72.65 -3.51
CA LEU A 764 94.61 -74.11 -3.47
C LEU A 764 94.96 -74.73 -4.83
N SER A 765 94.90 -73.96 -5.92
CA SER A 765 95.46 -74.33 -7.22
C SER A 765 96.94 -73.95 -7.30
N LYS A 766 97.76 -74.99 -7.48
CA LYS A 766 99.24 -75.04 -7.59
C LYS A 766 99.95 -73.82 -8.17
#